data_AF-A0A521BSM8-F1
#
_entry.id   AF-A0A521BSM8-F1
#
_cell.length_a   1.000
_cell.length_b   1.000
_cell.length_c   1.000
_cell.angle_alpha   90.00
_cell.angle_beta   90.00
_cell.angle_gamma   90.00
#
_symmetry.space_group_name_H-M   'P 1'
#
loop_
_entity.id
_entity.type
_entity.pdbx_description
1 polymer ?
#
loop_
_entity_poly.entity_id
_entity_poly.type
_entity_poly.pdbx_seq_one_letter_code
_entity_poly.pdbx_strand_id
1 'polypeptide(L)'
;MDDHNPVRIWKETITIPTYPAGKPDKNPMFFQKRVYQGSSGVVYPNPIIEKIHDEKVEKTYTGLFLENKYIKILILPELGGRVQMAYDKIKERHFVYHNQVIKPALVGLLGPWISGGIEFNWPQHHRPSTFQPIDYKIDENEDGSVTAWTNEIELMFHTKGMAGFTIYPDKAYLEINVQLYNRTALPQTFLWWANPAVSVDEHYQSVFPPDVNAVFDHGKRDVASFPIAKDTYYKVDYSPGTDISRYKNLPVPTSYMAIQSDYDFVGGYEYNTEGGLLHVANHHVSPGKKQWTWGNGDFGKAWDRNLTDEDGPYIELMTGVYTDNQPDFSWLMPYEEKSFSQYFMPYQKVGVVKNATKDIILSIEPVDEHKADLKIYATSEQACVQVKLFVEEELVFEDQSDLSPESVYEKSISLDQHITEENYVLIIEDSEGFELIRYEPSKNQEEEFPEPAKPAKQPEEIESTEQLYLTGLHLEQYRHATYRPEPYYKEALKRDPKDIRNNNALGKWYLRHGRFEEGEAYFRTAIESLTERNPNPYNGEPYYNLGLCLKYQGKLEEAYAAFYKSAWNSAWQDKAYFSLSEINTVRGEFEQALEQINWSLDRNARNSKGWSLKAAILRKKESYKAALVNTETVLGRDPFNLSAYYEQHLIYNQLGEKGKADGALNKFLGLSRKSVQNLIAYALDYASAGLFDEAIQLLSHAIDGNEEECYPMVLYYLGWFHAKKGDEKSALKFYQKAATAPPDYCFPNRLQAIPVLREAMEYNNEDSMAPYYLGCLFYDRRQDELAIRYWENSKEINSDFPTVHRNLGIAYFNKLQKPEKAIQSFEKAFFLDTYDARILMELDQLYKRTNKDPRQRLQFLEKHMDLVEFRDDLYLERAALYNFLGEYGKAYDLIMDRKFHPWEGGEGRVSGQYVYSLTELAKEDIQSGSYQQAIEKLEKARVYPENLGEGKLYGTRENDIFYWLGVAYDGLKESGEANKWWRKATEGDYEPEPAIFYNDQPADKILYQALAFQQLGESDKARALNQMLIKYGQKHMKDEVNIDYFAVSLPDLLIFDGDLSLRNKIHCTYMMALGNLGAEKLEEATSSLHNILEWDAMHVGAKTHLGLSNNRNNPNLSSNVNVRNNANSL
;
A
#
# COMPACT_ATOMS: atom_id res chain seq x y z
N MET A 1 -10.90 16.22 42.40
CA MET A 1 -10.25 15.19 41.55
C MET A 1 -9.91 14.09 42.52
N ASP A 2 -10.77 13.08 42.62
CA ASP A 2 -10.55 11.94 43.50
C ASP A 2 -9.42 11.08 42.92
N ASP A 3 -8.34 10.95 43.68
CA ASP A 3 -7.09 10.28 43.34
C ASP A 3 -7.21 8.74 43.44
N HIS A 4 -8.36 8.19 43.07
CA HIS A 4 -8.75 6.79 43.32
C HIS A 4 -9.14 5.97 42.09
N ASN A 5 -9.01 6.50 40.86
CA ASN A 5 -9.21 5.68 39.65
C ASN A 5 -7.87 5.00 39.24
N PRO A 6 -7.76 3.66 39.25
CA PRO A 6 -6.52 2.93 38.90
C PRO A 6 -6.15 3.01 37.40
N VAL A 7 -7.07 3.51 36.56
CA VAL A 7 -6.84 3.78 35.13
C VAL A 7 -7.01 5.27 34.85
N ARG A 8 -6.19 5.80 33.94
CA ARG A 8 -6.23 7.20 33.51
C ARG A 8 -6.21 7.28 31.99
N ILE A 9 -6.99 8.21 31.45
CA ILE A 9 -6.91 8.66 30.05
C ILE A 9 -6.79 10.18 30.03
N TRP A 10 -5.85 10.71 29.25
CA TRP A 10 -5.72 12.16 29.11
C TRP A 10 -5.16 12.55 27.75
N LYS A 11 -5.37 13.81 27.41
CA LYS A 11 -4.81 14.46 26.24
C LYS A 11 -3.66 15.36 26.68
N GLU A 12 -2.55 15.29 25.97
CA GLU A 12 -1.37 16.11 26.21
C GLU A 12 -0.79 16.62 24.88
N THR A 13 -0.22 17.82 24.89
CA THR A 13 0.60 18.30 23.77
C THR A 13 2.03 17.86 24.01
N ILE A 14 2.52 16.96 23.16
CA ILE A 14 3.89 16.46 23.24
C ILE A 14 4.72 17.07 22.12
N THR A 15 6.03 17.16 22.31
CA THR A 15 6.96 17.64 21.27
C THR A 15 7.83 16.47 20.84
N ILE A 16 7.88 16.19 19.53
CA ILE A 16 8.72 15.14 18.96
C ILE A 16 9.56 15.77 17.84
N PRO A 17 10.89 15.56 17.84
CA PRO A 17 11.72 15.93 16.71
C PRO A 17 11.16 15.31 15.42
N THR A 18 10.94 16.12 14.39
CA THR A 18 10.24 15.69 13.17
C THR A 18 10.93 16.20 11.93
N TYR A 19 11.21 15.32 10.97
CA TYR A 19 11.57 15.69 9.61
C TYR A 19 10.29 16.02 8.82
N PRO A 20 10.03 17.28 8.45
CA PRO A 20 8.77 17.64 7.82
C PRO A 20 8.60 16.98 6.44
N ALA A 21 7.37 16.55 6.16
CA ALA A 21 6.97 16.23 4.80
C ALA A 21 6.75 17.53 4.01
N GLY A 22 7.07 17.51 2.71
CA GLY A 22 6.88 18.62 1.80
C GLY A 22 5.41 18.90 1.49
N LYS A 23 5.16 19.93 0.68
CA LYS A 23 3.80 20.26 0.24
C LYS A 23 3.26 19.18 -0.71
N PRO A 24 1.97 18.80 -0.59
CA PRO A 24 1.34 17.92 -1.56
C PRO A 24 1.31 18.54 -2.96
N ASP A 25 1.38 17.70 -3.99
CA ASP A 25 1.26 18.10 -5.38
C ASP A 25 -0.17 18.57 -5.69
N LYS A 26 -0.28 19.72 -6.36
CA LYS A 26 -1.57 20.35 -6.71
C LYS A 26 -2.27 19.65 -7.87
N ASN A 27 -1.51 18.91 -8.70
CA ASN A 27 -2.01 18.24 -9.89
C ASN A 27 -2.54 16.83 -9.55
N PRO A 28 -3.59 16.35 -10.24
CA PRO A 28 -4.10 14.99 -10.03
C PRO A 28 -3.12 13.93 -10.57
N MET A 29 -3.05 12.78 -9.89
CA MET A 29 -2.16 11.67 -10.22
C MET A 29 -2.95 10.42 -10.62
N PHE A 30 -2.74 9.96 -11.85
CA PHE A 30 -3.51 8.87 -12.46
C PHE A 30 -2.66 7.60 -12.69
N PHE A 31 -2.22 6.98 -11.60
CA PHE A 31 -1.37 5.77 -11.63
C PHE A 31 -2.14 4.47 -11.92
N GLN A 32 -2.80 4.39 -13.07
CA GLN A 32 -3.69 3.28 -13.44
C GLN A 32 -3.02 1.89 -13.53
N LYS A 33 -1.68 1.83 -13.62
CA LYS A 33 -0.91 0.57 -13.73
C LYS A 33 0.14 0.40 -12.61
N ARG A 34 0.19 1.31 -11.63
CA ARG A 34 1.13 1.18 -10.51
C ARG A 34 0.75 -0.05 -9.70
N VAL A 35 1.70 -0.94 -9.50
CA VAL A 35 1.55 -2.11 -8.63
C VAL A 35 2.14 -1.76 -7.28
N TYR A 36 1.35 -1.90 -6.23
CA TYR A 36 1.70 -1.53 -4.87
C TYR A 36 1.24 -2.62 -3.91
N GLN A 37 2.19 -3.29 -3.27
CA GLN A 37 1.96 -4.40 -2.32
C GLN A 37 1.02 -5.49 -2.87
N GLY A 38 1.22 -5.89 -4.14
CA GLY A 38 0.41 -6.92 -4.82
C GLY A 38 -0.99 -6.46 -5.26
N SER A 39 -1.30 -5.17 -5.17
CA SER A 39 -2.58 -4.58 -5.54
C SER A 39 -2.39 -3.28 -6.33
N SER A 40 -3.49 -2.61 -6.69
CA SER A 40 -3.48 -1.30 -7.35
C SER A 40 -2.91 -0.21 -6.45
N GLY A 41 -1.89 0.50 -6.95
CA GLY A 41 -1.29 1.69 -6.31
C GLY A 41 -1.91 3.01 -6.74
N VAL A 42 -3.17 3.02 -7.18
CA VAL A 42 -3.90 4.25 -7.51
C VAL A 42 -4.02 5.13 -6.27
N VAL A 43 -3.75 6.42 -6.43
CA VAL A 43 -3.77 7.42 -5.33
C VAL A 43 -4.94 8.39 -5.45
N TYR A 44 -5.50 8.61 -6.64
CA TYR A 44 -6.65 9.49 -6.84
C TYR A 44 -7.82 9.03 -5.94
N PRO A 45 -8.50 9.94 -5.21
CA PRO A 45 -8.45 11.41 -5.28
C PRO A 45 -7.52 12.07 -4.26
N ASN A 46 -6.53 11.38 -3.73
CA ASN A 46 -5.60 11.97 -2.78
C ASN A 46 -4.43 12.65 -3.52
N PRO A 47 -3.96 13.83 -3.07
CA PRO A 47 -2.70 14.37 -3.54
C PRO A 47 -1.53 13.55 -2.98
N ILE A 48 -0.40 13.55 -3.69
CA ILE A 48 0.84 12.88 -3.27
C ILE A 48 1.85 13.89 -2.74
N ILE A 49 2.69 13.46 -1.81
CA ILE A 49 3.83 14.25 -1.31
C ILE A 49 5.11 13.55 -1.74
N GLU A 50 6.03 14.30 -2.33
CA GLU A 50 7.22 13.74 -3.00
C GLU A 50 8.53 14.29 -2.45
N LYS A 51 8.48 14.95 -1.30
CA LYS A 51 9.63 15.57 -0.68
C LYS A 51 9.58 15.36 0.82
N ILE A 52 10.71 14.97 1.38
CA ILE A 52 11.00 15.02 2.82
C ILE A 52 12.11 16.05 3.01
N HIS A 53 12.03 16.84 4.07
CA HIS A 53 13.05 17.83 4.41
C HIS A 53 14.23 17.19 5.15
N ASP A 54 15.44 17.69 4.92
CA ASP A 54 16.68 17.16 5.51
C ASP A 54 16.91 17.53 6.97
N GLU A 55 16.21 18.56 7.45
CA GLU A 55 16.37 19.09 8.80
C GLU A 55 15.15 18.76 9.63
N LYS A 56 15.38 18.20 10.82
CA LYS A 56 14.32 17.99 11.79
C LYS A 56 14.03 19.28 12.55
N VAL A 57 12.75 19.47 12.89
CA VAL A 57 12.25 20.56 13.71
C VAL A 57 11.51 20.01 14.91
N GLU A 58 11.50 20.75 16.01
CA GLU A 58 10.61 20.45 17.13
C GLU A 58 9.17 20.69 16.69
N LYS A 59 8.37 19.62 16.62
CA LYS A 59 6.97 19.70 16.24
C LYS A 59 6.10 19.19 17.37
N THR A 60 5.05 19.95 17.67
CA THR A 60 4.05 19.55 18.66
C THR A 60 2.99 18.65 18.05
N TYR A 61 2.59 17.63 18.78
CA TYR A 61 1.53 16.70 18.44
C TYR A 61 0.51 16.60 19.56
N THR A 62 -0.74 16.31 19.20
CA THR A 62 -1.72 15.82 20.17
C THR A 62 -1.42 14.36 20.52
N GLY A 63 -1.06 14.09 21.78
CA GLY A 63 -0.92 12.74 22.33
C GLY A 63 -2.14 12.34 23.16
N LEU A 64 -2.69 11.15 22.91
CA LEU A 64 -3.69 10.52 23.76
C LEU A 64 -3.00 9.43 24.58
N PHE A 65 -2.95 9.61 25.89
CA PHE A 65 -2.33 8.66 26.80
C PHE A 65 -3.39 7.84 27.53
N LEU A 66 -3.12 6.54 27.64
CA LEU A 66 -3.87 5.61 28.47
C LEU A 66 -2.87 4.93 29.40
N GLU A 67 -3.15 4.89 30.69
CA GLU A 67 -2.27 4.27 31.68
C GLU A 67 -3.06 3.53 32.77
N ASN A 68 -2.63 2.30 33.11
CA ASN A 68 -3.12 1.55 34.26
C ASN A 68 -1.94 1.07 35.14
N LYS A 69 -2.17 0.07 36.00
CA LYS A 69 -1.14 -0.53 36.86
C LYS A 69 0.05 -1.11 36.05
N TYR A 70 -0.21 -1.75 34.90
CA TYR A 70 0.75 -2.59 34.19
C TYR A 70 1.31 -1.99 32.90
N ILE A 71 0.52 -1.19 32.17
CA ILE A 71 0.89 -0.68 30.86
C ILE A 71 0.59 0.81 30.70
N LYS A 72 1.35 1.44 29.81
CA LYS A 72 1.14 2.82 29.35
C LYS A 72 1.19 2.89 27.84
N ILE A 73 0.18 3.52 27.23
CA ILE A 73 -0.01 3.61 25.79
C ILE A 73 -0.06 5.08 25.37
N LEU A 74 0.56 5.40 24.22
CA LEU A 74 0.44 6.70 23.54
C LEU A 74 -0.09 6.49 22.14
N ILE A 75 -1.15 7.22 21.78
CA ILE A 75 -1.73 7.26 20.44
C ILE A 75 -1.55 8.67 19.86
N LEU A 76 -1.22 8.74 18.56
CA LEU A 76 -1.06 10.00 17.83
C LEU A 76 -2.13 10.15 16.75
N PRO A 77 -3.28 10.81 17.04
CA PRO A 77 -4.33 11.05 16.05
C PRO A 77 -3.85 11.83 14.81
N GLU A 78 -2.81 12.65 14.95
CA GLU A 78 -2.25 13.44 13.84
C GLU A 78 -1.39 12.64 12.86
N LEU A 79 -1.03 11.40 13.23
CA LEU A 79 -0.26 10.45 12.41
C LEU A 79 -1.09 9.18 12.21
N GLY A 80 -2.28 9.34 11.65
CA GLY A 80 -3.18 8.23 11.33
C GLY A 80 -3.72 7.49 12.55
N GLY A 81 -3.64 8.01 13.77
CA GLY A 81 -4.09 7.29 14.98
C GLY A 81 -3.21 6.11 15.36
N ARG A 82 -1.95 6.13 14.94
CA ARG A 82 -0.94 5.13 15.29
C ARG A 82 -0.80 5.01 16.81
N VAL A 83 -0.65 3.78 17.30
CA VAL A 83 -0.11 3.54 18.65
C VAL A 83 1.38 3.81 18.59
N GLN A 84 1.85 4.98 19.01
CA GLN A 84 3.25 5.39 18.90
C GLN A 84 4.14 4.66 19.91
N MET A 85 3.61 4.38 21.09
CA MET A 85 4.37 3.76 22.18
C MET A 85 3.43 2.87 22.99
N ALA A 86 3.93 1.68 23.32
CA ALA A 86 3.33 0.81 24.32
C ALA A 86 4.42 0.34 25.29
N TYR A 87 4.27 0.68 26.56
CA TYR A 87 5.27 0.50 27.60
C TYR A 87 4.77 -0.46 28.67
N ASP A 88 5.60 -1.44 29.00
CA ASP A 88 5.40 -2.40 30.07
C ASP A 88 6.06 -1.84 31.35
N LYS A 89 5.23 -1.57 32.37
CA LYS A 89 5.66 -1.00 33.65
C LYS A 89 6.27 -2.04 34.58
N ILE A 90 6.12 -3.33 34.30
CA ILE A 90 6.67 -4.43 35.11
C ILE A 90 8.13 -4.67 34.72
N LYS A 91 8.39 -4.80 33.41
CA LYS A 91 9.75 -4.98 32.87
C LYS A 91 10.47 -3.68 32.52
N GLU A 92 9.80 -2.54 32.70
CA GLU A 92 10.30 -1.19 32.41
C GLU A 92 10.80 -1.02 30.97
N ARG A 93 10.09 -1.61 30.00
CA ARG A 93 10.50 -1.64 28.58
C ARG A 93 9.37 -1.28 27.61
N HIS A 94 9.73 -0.84 26.42
CA HIS A 94 8.78 -0.73 25.31
C HIS A 94 8.54 -2.10 24.67
N PHE A 95 7.30 -2.59 24.72
CA PHE A 95 6.93 -3.85 24.06
C PHE A 95 6.43 -3.64 22.63
N VAL A 96 6.23 -2.39 22.24
CA VAL A 96 6.09 -1.94 20.84
C VAL A 96 7.21 -0.93 20.58
N TYR A 97 7.88 -1.04 19.42
CA TYR A 97 9.00 -0.17 19.05
C TYR A 97 8.61 1.30 19.11
N HIS A 98 9.26 2.06 19.99
CA HIS A 98 9.01 3.47 20.19
C HIS A 98 10.09 4.28 19.47
N ASN A 99 9.74 4.81 18.29
CA ASN A 99 10.60 5.73 17.56
C ASN A 99 10.51 7.12 18.19
N GLN A 100 11.63 7.66 18.67
CA GLN A 100 11.71 8.96 19.34
C GLN A 100 11.77 10.14 18.35
N VAL A 101 11.86 9.86 17.06
CA VAL A 101 11.82 10.84 15.98
C VAL A 101 10.71 10.50 14.97
N ILE A 102 10.02 11.52 14.45
CA ILE A 102 9.12 11.34 13.30
C ILE A 102 9.94 11.58 12.03
N LYS A 103 10.46 10.50 11.44
CA LYS A 103 11.31 10.56 10.25
C LYS A 103 10.66 9.79 9.09
N PRO A 104 9.85 10.46 8.26
CA PRO A 104 9.17 9.80 7.16
C PRO A 104 10.11 9.47 6.00
N ALA A 105 9.84 8.35 5.34
CA ALA A 105 10.39 8.00 4.03
C ALA A 105 9.27 7.99 2.97
N LEU A 106 9.63 8.08 1.69
CA LEU A 106 8.68 8.09 0.56
C LEU A 106 8.26 6.66 0.16
N VAL A 107 7.73 5.91 1.13
CA VAL A 107 7.31 4.50 1.02
C VAL A 107 5.79 4.33 1.04
N GLY A 108 5.07 5.24 1.70
CA GLY A 108 3.61 5.16 1.83
C GLY A 108 2.88 5.39 0.51
N LEU A 109 1.60 5.06 0.47
CA LEU A 109 0.80 5.15 -0.76
C LEU A 109 0.79 6.58 -1.35
N LEU A 110 0.78 7.59 -0.47
CA LEU A 110 0.86 9.03 -0.82
C LEU A 110 2.26 9.64 -0.65
N GLY A 111 3.29 8.81 -0.44
CA GLY A 111 4.66 9.23 -0.16
C GLY A 111 5.04 9.02 1.31
N PRO A 112 4.78 9.95 2.23
CA PRO A 112 5.26 9.86 3.61
C PRO A 112 4.74 8.64 4.37
N TRP A 113 5.66 7.87 4.94
CA TRP A 113 5.40 6.77 5.87
C TRP A 113 6.49 6.74 6.94
N ILE A 114 6.15 6.33 8.17
CA ILE A 114 7.07 6.27 9.32
C ILE A 114 7.12 4.86 9.91
N SER A 115 8.30 4.48 10.42
CA SER A 115 8.49 3.23 11.16
C SER A 115 8.00 3.33 12.61
N GLY A 116 7.79 2.17 13.23
CA GLY A 116 7.54 2.04 14.66
C GLY A 116 6.06 2.04 15.06
N GLY A 117 5.79 1.77 16.33
CA GLY A 117 4.43 1.74 16.84
C GLY A 117 3.59 0.57 16.31
N ILE A 118 2.26 0.73 16.32
CA ILE A 118 1.31 -0.14 15.61
C ILE A 118 0.63 0.67 14.51
N GLU A 119 0.92 0.34 13.26
CA GLU A 119 0.21 0.88 12.09
C GLU A 119 -1.07 0.06 11.79
N PHE A 120 -2.14 0.73 11.38
CA PHE A 120 -3.38 0.09 10.94
C PHE A 120 -3.60 0.29 9.44
N ASN A 121 -3.35 -0.76 8.67
CA ASN A 121 -3.56 -0.77 7.22
C ASN A 121 -5.02 -1.09 6.89
N TRP A 122 -5.77 -0.09 6.42
CA TRP A 122 -7.16 -0.20 5.97
C TRP A 122 -7.54 1.03 5.12
N PRO A 123 -8.43 0.93 4.12
CA PRO A 123 -8.88 -0.28 3.46
C PRO A 123 -7.84 -0.79 2.44
N GLN A 124 -6.59 -0.34 2.55
CA GLN A 124 -5.44 -0.61 1.68
C GLN A 124 -4.15 -0.61 2.52
N HIS A 125 -3.09 -1.26 2.04
CA HIS A 125 -1.75 -1.16 2.64
C HIS A 125 -1.23 0.27 2.65
N HIS A 126 -0.55 0.63 3.75
CA HIS A 126 -0.02 1.97 4.00
C HIS A 126 -1.03 3.03 3.61
N ARG A 127 -2.20 2.93 4.26
CA ARG A 127 -3.40 3.65 3.89
C ARG A 127 -3.13 5.15 3.66
N PRO A 128 -3.88 5.83 2.77
CA PRO A 128 -3.64 7.24 2.46
C PRO A 128 -3.51 8.16 3.68
N SER A 129 -4.28 7.88 4.74
CA SER A 129 -4.31 8.65 5.98
C SER A 129 -3.25 8.28 7.00
N THR A 130 -2.32 7.35 6.72
CA THR A 130 -1.30 6.88 7.69
C THR A 130 -0.44 8.03 8.24
N PHE A 131 -0.23 9.07 7.43
CA PHE A 131 0.49 10.29 7.80
C PHE A 131 -0.41 11.54 7.79
N GLN A 132 -1.72 11.35 7.96
CA GLN A 132 -2.70 12.43 8.02
C GLN A 132 -3.41 12.44 9.37
N PRO A 133 -3.91 13.60 9.81
CA PRO A 133 -4.70 13.66 11.01
C PRO A 133 -6.05 12.97 10.82
N ILE A 134 -6.50 12.25 11.84
CA ILE A 134 -7.82 11.58 11.91
C ILE A 134 -8.65 12.08 13.10
N ASP A 135 -9.92 11.71 13.13
CA ASP A 135 -10.85 12.13 14.19
C ASP A 135 -10.63 11.28 15.45
N TYR A 136 -10.83 11.84 16.64
CA TYR A 136 -10.72 11.08 17.89
C TYR A 136 -11.70 11.53 18.97
N LYS A 137 -11.91 10.65 19.95
CA LYS A 137 -12.72 10.86 21.15
C LYS A 137 -12.15 10.01 22.29
N ILE A 138 -12.30 10.47 23.53
CA ILE A 138 -11.95 9.69 24.73
C ILE A 138 -13.22 9.41 25.53
N ASP A 139 -13.33 8.21 26.07
CA ASP A 139 -14.46 7.73 26.87
C ASP A 139 -13.97 7.04 28.14
N GLU A 140 -14.71 7.21 29.24
CA GLU A 140 -14.59 6.46 30.49
C GLU A 140 -15.80 5.54 30.60
N ASN A 141 -15.57 4.25 30.87
CA ASN A 141 -16.60 3.22 30.84
C ASN A 141 -17.09 2.87 32.25
N GLU A 142 -18.29 2.27 32.34
CA GLU A 142 -18.93 1.92 33.62
C GLU A 142 -18.12 0.90 34.44
N ASP A 143 -17.32 0.06 33.78
CA ASP A 143 -16.44 -0.94 34.40
C ASP A 143 -15.08 -0.37 34.87
N GLY A 144 -14.88 0.95 34.74
CA GLY A 144 -13.64 1.63 35.09
C GLY A 144 -12.54 1.55 34.02
N SER A 145 -12.79 0.86 32.90
CA SER A 145 -11.90 0.92 31.74
C SER A 145 -12.00 2.29 31.05
N VAL A 146 -10.98 2.61 30.25
CA VAL A 146 -10.97 3.84 29.44
C VAL A 146 -10.71 3.49 27.99
N THR A 147 -11.33 4.23 27.07
CA THR A 147 -11.20 4.01 25.63
C THR A 147 -10.81 5.29 24.91
N ALA A 148 -9.74 5.23 24.11
CA ALA A 148 -9.47 6.23 23.08
C ALA A 148 -10.03 5.71 21.75
N TRP A 149 -10.98 6.42 21.17
CA TRP A 149 -11.49 6.12 19.84
C TRP A 149 -10.80 6.96 18.78
N THR A 150 -10.57 6.34 17.63
CA THR A 150 -10.10 6.99 16.41
C THR A 150 -11.02 6.65 15.24
N ASN A 151 -11.20 7.59 14.31
CA ASN A 151 -12.15 7.46 13.22
C ASN A 151 -11.70 8.18 11.95
N GLU A 152 -12.03 7.61 10.79
CA GLU A 152 -11.89 8.26 9.49
C GLU A 152 -13.01 7.87 8.51
N ILE A 153 -13.28 8.77 7.55
CA ILE A 153 -13.99 8.45 6.31
C ILE A 153 -12.97 8.51 5.19
N GLU A 154 -12.57 7.35 4.67
CA GLU A 154 -11.53 7.26 3.66
C GLU A 154 -12.04 7.72 2.28
N LEU A 155 -11.25 8.56 1.61
CA LEU A 155 -11.64 9.29 0.42
C LEU A 155 -11.72 8.41 -0.84
N MET A 156 -10.86 7.41 -1.00
CA MET A 156 -10.80 6.61 -2.22
C MET A 156 -12.10 5.83 -2.45
N PHE A 157 -12.61 5.17 -1.41
CA PHE A 157 -13.76 4.25 -1.50
C PHE A 157 -14.98 4.72 -0.70
N HIS A 158 -14.87 5.85 0.00
CA HIS A 158 -15.92 6.42 0.85
C HIS A 158 -16.40 5.47 1.95
N THR A 159 -15.53 4.56 2.39
CA THR A 159 -15.76 3.69 3.55
C THR A 159 -15.35 4.41 4.84
N LYS A 160 -15.85 3.93 5.97
CA LYS A 160 -15.54 4.47 7.30
C LYS A 160 -14.85 3.41 8.13
N GLY A 161 -13.73 3.75 8.75
CA GLY A 161 -12.98 2.89 9.66
C GLY A 161 -12.87 3.53 11.03
N MET A 162 -13.09 2.74 12.08
CA MET A 162 -13.00 3.18 13.47
C MET A 162 -12.26 2.13 14.31
N ALA A 163 -11.39 2.59 15.21
CA ALA A 163 -10.65 1.75 16.15
C ALA A 163 -10.72 2.35 17.56
N GLY A 164 -11.14 1.55 18.52
CA GLY A 164 -11.22 1.88 19.94
C GLY A 164 -10.14 1.14 20.72
N PHE A 165 -9.27 1.90 21.37
CA PHE A 165 -8.14 1.42 22.16
C PHE A 165 -8.53 1.44 23.63
N THR A 166 -8.75 0.26 24.22
CA THR A 166 -9.24 0.10 25.58
C THR A 166 -8.18 -0.52 26.48
N ILE A 167 -8.01 0.05 27.68
CA ILE A 167 -7.26 -0.58 28.78
C ILE A 167 -8.14 -0.67 30.02
N TYR A 168 -7.92 -1.71 30.82
CA TYR A 168 -8.71 -2.03 32.02
C TYR A 168 -7.91 -1.75 33.30
N PRO A 169 -8.57 -1.56 34.46
CA PRO A 169 -7.90 -1.39 35.76
C PRO A 169 -6.80 -2.39 36.09
N ASP A 170 -7.06 -3.65 35.78
CA ASP A 170 -6.40 -4.83 36.34
C ASP A 170 -5.86 -5.78 35.27
N LYS A 171 -5.70 -5.31 34.02
CA LYS A 171 -5.24 -6.14 32.91
C LYS A 171 -4.01 -5.56 32.21
N ALA A 172 -3.05 -6.43 31.91
CA ALA A 172 -1.80 -6.13 31.24
C ALA A 172 -1.91 -6.31 29.71
N TYR A 173 -2.97 -5.78 29.09
CA TYR A 173 -3.12 -5.78 27.63
C TYR A 173 -3.85 -4.54 27.12
N LEU A 174 -3.56 -4.20 25.86
CA LEU A 174 -4.34 -3.27 25.06
C LEU A 174 -5.36 -4.06 24.23
N GLU A 175 -6.65 -3.76 24.41
CA GLU A 175 -7.71 -4.24 23.53
C GLU A 175 -7.99 -3.21 22.44
N ILE A 176 -8.11 -3.68 21.20
CA ILE A 176 -8.46 -2.88 20.03
C ILE A 176 -9.75 -3.39 19.44
N ASN A 177 -10.81 -2.59 19.54
CA ASN A 177 -12.12 -2.86 18.93
C ASN A 177 -12.29 -2.08 17.63
N VAL A 178 -12.55 -2.79 16.53
CA VAL A 178 -12.57 -2.21 15.19
C VAL A 178 -13.97 -2.27 14.59
N GLN A 179 -14.37 -1.22 13.87
CA GLN A 179 -15.58 -1.18 13.05
C GLN A 179 -15.26 -0.65 11.65
N LEU A 180 -15.59 -1.45 10.64
CA LEU A 180 -15.39 -1.14 9.22
C LEU A 180 -16.74 -1.07 8.53
N TYR A 181 -17.13 0.11 8.04
CA TYR A 181 -18.48 0.38 7.52
C TYR A 181 -18.44 0.88 6.06
N ASN A 182 -19.20 0.23 5.18
CA ASN A 182 -19.39 0.70 3.81
C ASN A 182 -20.54 1.71 3.74
N ARG A 183 -20.23 3.00 3.64
CA ARG A 183 -21.24 4.07 3.53
C ARG A 183 -21.93 4.14 2.16
N THR A 184 -21.47 3.36 1.18
CA THR A 184 -21.86 3.48 -0.23
C THR A 184 -22.93 2.46 -0.63
N ALA A 185 -23.65 2.78 -1.70
CA ALA A 185 -24.68 1.90 -2.27
C ALA A 185 -24.11 0.72 -3.07
N LEU A 186 -22.79 0.63 -3.24
CA LEU A 186 -22.10 -0.39 -4.04
C LEU A 186 -21.19 -1.22 -3.13
N PRO A 187 -20.93 -2.51 -3.43
CA PRO A 187 -19.95 -3.28 -2.69
C PRO A 187 -18.58 -2.56 -2.72
N GLN A 188 -17.84 -2.59 -1.62
CA GLN A 188 -16.44 -2.16 -1.61
C GLN A 188 -15.59 -3.35 -1.23
N THR A 189 -14.30 -3.28 -1.55
CA THR A 189 -13.32 -4.23 -1.06
C THR A 189 -12.51 -3.58 0.04
N PHE A 190 -11.94 -4.36 0.94
CA PHE A 190 -11.05 -3.85 1.98
C PHE A 190 -10.06 -4.93 2.41
N LEU A 191 -8.97 -4.48 3.02
CA LEU A 191 -8.12 -5.31 3.87
C LEU A 191 -8.02 -4.65 5.25
N TRP A 192 -7.68 -5.45 6.24
CA TRP A 192 -7.24 -4.97 7.55
C TRP A 192 -5.98 -5.72 7.98
N TRP A 193 -4.93 -4.96 8.28
CA TRP A 193 -3.74 -5.47 8.95
C TRP A 193 -3.32 -4.52 10.08
N ALA A 194 -3.10 -5.06 11.28
CA ALA A 194 -2.41 -4.34 12.35
C ALA A 194 -0.94 -4.76 12.36
N ASN A 195 -0.03 -3.78 12.29
CA ASN A 195 1.40 -3.97 12.07
C ASN A 195 2.19 -3.44 13.27
N PRO A 196 2.24 -4.16 14.40
CA PRO A 196 3.11 -3.81 15.49
C PRO A 196 4.58 -3.99 15.08
N ALA A 197 5.34 -2.92 15.22
CA ALA A 197 6.80 -2.95 15.16
C ALA A 197 7.37 -3.30 16.54
N VAL A 198 8.47 -4.05 16.55
CA VAL A 198 9.22 -4.44 17.75
C VAL A 198 10.71 -4.24 17.53
N SER A 199 11.41 -3.73 18.54
CA SER A 199 12.86 -3.56 18.50
C SER A 199 13.52 -4.92 18.44
N VAL A 200 14.56 -5.06 17.62
CA VAL A 200 15.27 -6.32 17.45
C VAL A 200 16.77 -6.17 17.55
N ASP A 201 17.43 -7.26 17.95
CA ASP A 201 18.88 -7.41 17.98
C ASP A 201 19.23 -8.90 17.78
N GLU A 202 20.46 -9.30 18.10
CA GLU A 202 20.88 -10.70 17.97
C GLU A 202 20.17 -11.69 18.91
N HIS A 203 19.49 -11.18 19.95
CA HIS A 203 18.76 -11.95 20.95
C HIS A 203 17.29 -12.16 20.58
N TYR A 204 16.75 -11.43 19.59
CA TYR A 204 15.34 -11.51 19.23
C TYR A 204 14.96 -12.78 18.45
N GLN A 205 13.78 -13.33 18.74
CA GLN A 205 13.14 -14.42 18.02
C GLN A 205 11.65 -14.14 17.80
N SER A 206 11.16 -14.37 16.59
CA SER A 206 9.72 -14.36 16.32
C SER A 206 9.06 -15.67 16.72
N VAL A 207 7.85 -15.56 17.25
CA VAL A 207 7.10 -16.67 17.83
C VAL A 207 5.82 -16.85 17.02
N PHE A 208 5.81 -17.86 16.17
CA PHE A 208 4.61 -18.36 15.49
C PHE A 208 4.04 -19.56 16.25
N PRO A 209 2.74 -19.84 16.10
CA PRO A 209 2.14 -21.05 16.65
C PRO A 209 2.86 -22.34 16.26
N PRO A 210 2.79 -23.38 17.11
CA PRO A 210 3.54 -24.62 16.92
C PRO A 210 3.05 -25.46 15.72
N ASP A 211 1.86 -25.20 15.18
CA ASP A 211 1.34 -25.85 13.96
C ASP A 211 1.82 -25.18 12.66
N VAL A 212 2.57 -24.07 12.73
CA VAL A 212 3.13 -23.41 11.55
C VAL A 212 4.44 -24.09 11.14
N ASN A 213 4.37 -25.01 10.18
CA ASN A 213 5.51 -25.78 9.66
C ASN A 213 6.17 -25.17 8.40
N ALA A 214 5.52 -24.22 7.73
CA ALA A 214 6.03 -23.57 6.55
C ALA A 214 5.52 -22.12 6.41
N VAL A 215 6.33 -21.30 5.74
CA VAL A 215 6.08 -19.88 5.47
C VAL A 215 6.35 -19.55 4.02
N PHE A 216 5.70 -18.51 3.50
CA PHE A 216 5.84 -18.09 2.10
C PHE A 216 6.02 -16.58 1.94
N ASP A 217 6.52 -16.16 0.77
CA ASP A 217 6.74 -14.75 0.41
C ASP A 217 5.44 -14.00 0.02
N HIS A 218 5.49 -12.70 -0.22
CA HIS A 218 4.32 -11.89 -0.58
C HIS A 218 3.46 -12.44 -1.75
N GLY A 219 4.11 -13.09 -2.72
CA GLY A 219 3.44 -13.63 -3.90
C GLY A 219 3.05 -15.10 -3.82
N LYS A 220 3.30 -15.81 -2.71
CA LYS A 220 3.23 -17.29 -2.64
C LYS A 220 4.06 -17.95 -3.76
N ARG A 221 5.23 -17.38 -4.07
CA ARG A 221 6.17 -17.82 -5.12
C ARG A 221 7.31 -18.65 -4.53
N ASP A 222 7.77 -18.28 -3.35
CA ASP A 222 8.85 -18.94 -2.62
C ASP A 222 8.33 -19.43 -1.27
N VAL A 223 8.65 -20.66 -0.90
CA VAL A 223 8.13 -21.35 0.30
C VAL A 223 9.31 -21.99 1.03
N ALA A 224 9.36 -21.84 2.35
CA ALA A 224 10.39 -22.43 3.20
C ALA A 224 9.78 -23.14 4.41
N SER A 225 10.43 -24.20 4.89
CA SER A 225 10.13 -24.79 6.19
C SER A 225 10.40 -23.78 7.32
N PHE A 226 9.55 -23.78 8.33
CA PHE A 226 9.63 -22.91 9.49
C PHE A 226 9.58 -23.73 10.78
N PRO A 227 10.33 -23.36 11.85
CA PRO A 227 11.29 -22.25 11.93
C PRO A 227 12.65 -22.54 11.29
N ILE A 228 12.95 -23.80 10.97
CA ILE A 228 14.24 -24.21 10.39
C ILE A 228 14.13 -24.29 8.86
N ALA A 229 14.70 -23.33 8.14
CA ALA A 229 14.81 -23.37 6.68
C ALA A 229 16.00 -24.25 6.26
N LYS A 230 15.80 -25.12 5.26
CA LYS A 230 16.81 -26.08 4.79
C LYS A 230 17.31 -25.83 3.37
N ASP A 231 16.67 -24.91 2.65
CA ASP A 231 16.92 -24.62 1.24
C ASP A 231 17.17 -23.11 1.02
N THR A 232 17.19 -22.68 -0.24
CA THR A 232 17.29 -21.26 -0.58
C THR A 232 15.96 -20.55 -0.37
N TYR A 233 15.98 -19.42 0.33
CA TYR A 233 14.81 -18.55 0.51
C TYR A 233 15.26 -17.08 0.37
N TYR A 234 14.55 -16.26 -0.42
CA TYR A 234 14.98 -14.89 -0.75
C TYR A 234 16.43 -14.80 -1.28
N LYS A 235 16.83 -15.77 -2.11
CA LYS A 235 18.19 -15.88 -2.69
C LYS A 235 19.32 -16.08 -1.66
N VAL A 236 19.00 -16.46 -0.44
CA VAL A 236 19.97 -16.85 0.61
C VAL A 236 19.88 -18.36 0.83
N ASP A 237 21.01 -19.05 0.79
CA ASP A 237 21.11 -20.49 1.08
C ASP A 237 21.17 -20.74 2.59
N TYR A 238 20.16 -21.42 3.13
CA TYR A 238 20.06 -21.76 4.56
C TYR A 238 20.45 -23.22 4.88
N SER A 239 21.01 -23.95 3.91
CA SER A 239 21.43 -25.35 4.06
C SER A 239 22.55 -25.53 5.11
N PRO A 240 22.60 -26.66 5.86
CA PRO A 240 21.63 -27.78 5.86
C PRO A 240 20.41 -27.54 6.78
N GLY A 241 20.29 -26.36 7.38
CA GLY A 241 19.25 -26.01 8.36
C GLY A 241 19.63 -24.77 9.16
N THR A 242 18.90 -23.67 8.98
CA THR A 242 19.08 -22.43 9.73
C THR A 242 17.76 -21.98 10.34
N ASP A 243 17.80 -21.59 11.61
CA ASP A 243 16.62 -21.03 12.29
C ASP A 243 16.34 -19.60 11.78
N ILE A 244 15.36 -19.48 10.89
CA ILE A 244 14.96 -18.20 10.30
C ILE A 244 13.97 -17.42 11.18
N SER A 245 13.55 -17.98 12.33
CA SER A 245 12.80 -17.21 13.33
C SER A 245 13.69 -16.20 14.10
N ARG A 246 15.02 -16.34 14.00
CA ARG A 246 16.03 -15.50 14.69
C ARG A 246 16.49 -14.35 13.80
N TYR A 247 16.31 -13.09 14.24
CA TYR A 247 16.68 -11.90 13.46
C TYR A 247 18.15 -11.89 12.99
N LYS A 248 19.09 -12.36 13.83
CA LYS A 248 20.52 -12.44 13.46
C LYS A 248 20.81 -13.28 12.22
N ASN A 249 19.92 -14.18 11.84
CA ASN A 249 20.10 -15.08 10.71
C ASN A 249 19.53 -14.51 9.40
N LEU A 250 19.00 -13.28 9.40
CA LEU A 250 18.27 -12.68 8.26
C LEU A 250 19.07 -11.52 7.63
N PRO A 251 19.97 -11.78 6.66
CA PRO A 251 20.83 -10.74 6.10
C PRO A 251 20.15 -9.83 5.06
N VAL A 252 18.96 -10.20 4.59
CA VAL A 252 18.23 -9.53 3.50
C VAL A 252 16.79 -9.20 3.93
N PRO A 253 16.12 -8.26 3.24
CA PRO A 253 14.69 -8.05 3.43
C PRO A 253 13.93 -9.37 3.28
N THR A 254 13.17 -9.73 4.31
CA THR A 254 12.52 -11.04 4.40
C THR A 254 11.12 -10.89 4.98
N SER A 255 10.17 -11.63 4.40
CA SER A 255 8.79 -11.70 4.86
C SER A 255 8.39 -13.15 5.09
N TYR A 256 7.64 -13.42 6.16
CA TYR A 256 7.04 -14.73 6.44
C TYR A 256 5.54 -14.57 6.56
N MET A 257 4.77 -15.23 5.70
CA MET A 257 3.34 -15.43 5.95
C MET A 257 3.12 -16.87 6.38
N ALA A 258 2.41 -17.06 7.49
CA ALA A 258 1.94 -18.39 7.88
C ALA A 258 0.89 -18.89 6.88
N ILE A 259 0.89 -20.20 6.63
CA ILE A 259 -0.09 -20.85 5.74
C ILE A 259 -1.46 -20.87 6.39
N GLN A 260 -1.54 -21.51 7.55
CA GLN A 260 -2.72 -21.65 8.36
C GLN A 260 -2.26 -21.94 9.79
N SER A 261 -3.11 -21.61 10.75
CA SER A 261 -2.92 -22.02 12.14
C SER A 261 -4.26 -22.00 12.86
N ASP A 262 -4.52 -23.04 13.64
CA ASP A 262 -5.71 -23.18 14.49
C ASP A 262 -5.55 -22.45 15.83
N TYR A 263 -4.41 -21.78 16.04
CA TYR A 263 -4.13 -20.99 17.23
C TYR A 263 -4.43 -19.50 17.04
N ASP A 264 -4.81 -18.85 18.14
CA ASP A 264 -5.25 -17.45 18.17
C ASP A 264 -4.10 -16.43 18.31
N PHE A 265 -2.82 -16.85 18.28
CA PHE A 265 -1.70 -15.97 18.64
C PHE A 265 -0.57 -15.88 17.62
N VAL A 266 0.21 -14.79 17.69
CA VAL A 266 1.54 -14.61 17.07
C VAL A 266 2.30 -13.55 17.86
N GLY A 267 3.63 -13.62 17.92
CA GLY A 267 4.40 -12.68 18.71
C GLY A 267 5.89 -12.73 18.47
N GLY A 268 6.65 -12.30 19.48
CA GLY A 268 8.08 -12.51 19.53
C GLY A 268 8.66 -12.26 20.92
N TYR A 269 9.88 -12.74 21.10
CA TYR A 269 10.57 -12.87 22.37
C TYR A 269 12.02 -12.37 22.28
N GLU A 270 12.43 -11.63 23.31
CA GLU A 270 13.78 -11.10 23.46
C GLU A 270 14.47 -11.82 24.63
N TYR A 271 15.53 -12.58 24.33
CA TYR A 271 16.16 -13.48 25.31
C TYR A 271 16.99 -12.77 26.38
N ASN A 272 17.52 -11.59 26.08
CA ASN A 272 18.32 -10.75 26.97
C ASN A 272 17.46 -10.05 28.04
N THR A 273 16.27 -9.55 27.68
CA THR A 273 15.34 -8.87 28.60
C THR A 273 14.29 -9.82 29.18
N GLU A 274 14.20 -11.04 28.63
CA GLU A 274 13.18 -12.03 28.94
C GLU A 274 11.75 -11.46 28.80
N GLY A 275 11.55 -10.62 27.78
CA GLY A 275 10.29 -9.94 27.49
C GLY A 275 9.86 -10.16 26.05
N GLY A 276 8.56 -10.04 25.79
CA GLY A 276 8.01 -10.20 24.45
C GLY A 276 6.82 -9.30 24.17
N LEU A 277 6.34 -9.37 22.93
CA LEU A 277 5.04 -8.87 22.49
C LEU A 277 4.25 -10.07 21.99
N LEU A 278 2.99 -10.18 22.43
CA LEU A 278 2.05 -11.16 21.90
C LEU A 278 0.81 -10.45 21.36
N HIS A 279 0.38 -10.87 20.19
CA HIS A 279 -0.95 -10.62 19.66
C HIS A 279 -1.83 -11.85 19.89
N VAL A 280 -3.09 -11.61 20.29
CA VAL A 280 -4.12 -12.66 20.36
C VAL A 280 -5.41 -12.16 19.70
N ALA A 281 -6.02 -12.98 18.85
CA ALA A 281 -7.36 -12.77 18.28
C ALA A 281 -7.93 -14.08 17.74
N ASN A 282 -9.26 -14.20 17.70
CA ASN A 282 -9.95 -15.37 17.14
C ASN A 282 -9.50 -15.62 15.68
N HIS A 283 -8.86 -16.75 15.41
CA HIS A 283 -8.28 -17.09 14.12
C HIS A 283 -9.32 -17.24 12.99
N HIS A 284 -10.60 -17.51 13.30
CA HIS A 284 -11.66 -17.51 12.28
C HIS A 284 -11.99 -16.11 11.74
N VAL A 285 -11.57 -15.06 12.46
CA VAL A 285 -11.72 -13.66 12.05
C VAL A 285 -10.36 -13.06 11.70
N SER A 286 -9.31 -13.38 12.46
CA SER A 286 -7.93 -12.88 12.30
C SER A 286 -6.94 -14.00 11.94
N PRO A 287 -7.10 -14.70 10.80
CA PRO A 287 -6.26 -15.84 10.46
C PRO A 287 -4.84 -15.43 10.06
N GLY A 288 -4.66 -14.26 9.43
CA GLY A 288 -3.39 -13.81 8.88
C GLY A 288 -2.34 -13.55 9.96
N LYS A 289 -1.20 -14.27 9.86
CA LYS A 289 -0.04 -14.11 10.75
C LYS A 289 1.20 -13.90 9.89
N LYS A 290 1.90 -12.78 10.10
CA LYS A 290 3.03 -12.39 9.25
C LYS A 290 4.17 -11.75 10.03
N GLN A 291 5.39 -11.97 9.57
CA GLN A 291 6.56 -11.18 9.94
C GLN A 291 7.13 -10.47 8.72
N TRP A 292 7.68 -9.27 8.91
CA TRP A 292 8.50 -8.60 7.90
C TRP A 292 9.71 -7.87 8.53
N THR A 293 10.85 -7.86 7.83
CA THR A 293 12.07 -7.13 8.23
C THR A 293 12.87 -6.64 7.02
N TRP A 294 13.62 -5.55 7.18
CA TRP A 294 14.66 -5.12 6.23
C TRP A 294 15.93 -6.00 6.23
N GLY A 295 16.05 -6.91 7.21
CA GLY A 295 17.24 -7.71 7.44
C GLY A 295 18.35 -6.95 8.19
N ASN A 296 19.44 -7.64 8.51
CA ASN A 296 20.57 -7.10 9.29
C ASN A 296 21.82 -6.78 8.44
N GLY A 297 21.72 -6.93 7.11
CA GLY A 297 22.76 -6.56 6.15
C GLY A 297 22.89 -5.04 5.94
N ASP A 298 23.79 -4.64 5.03
CA ASP A 298 24.05 -3.21 4.74
C ASP A 298 22.80 -2.48 4.21
N PHE A 299 22.00 -3.16 3.38
CA PHE A 299 20.70 -2.66 2.93
C PHE A 299 19.76 -2.35 4.10
N GLY A 300 19.61 -3.26 5.06
CA GLY A 300 18.74 -3.04 6.23
C GLY A 300 19.22 -1.91 7.11
N LYS A 301 20.53 -1.85 7.37
CA LYS A 301 21.15 -0.75 8.12
C LYS A 301 20.97 0.62 7.47
N ALA A 302 20.93 0.68 6.13
CA ALA A 302 20.62 1.92 5.43
C ALA A 302 19.17 2.36 5.67
N TRP A 303 18.21 1.43 5.63
CA TRP A 303 16.82 1.72 5.97
C TRP A 303 16.65 2.16 7.42
N ASP A 304 17.36 1.56 8.37
CA ASP A 304 17.34 2.00 9.77
C ASP A 304 17.74 3.48 9.89
N ARG A 305 18.84 3.88 9.23
CA ARG A 305 19.30 5.29 9.20
C ARG A 305 18.31 6.23 8.52
N ASN A 306 17.53 5.74 7.57
CA ASN A 306 16.52 6.54 6.87
C ASN A 306 15.23 6.72 7.68
N LEU A 307 14.94 5.82 8.63
CA LEU A 307 13.66 5.77 9.36
C LEU A 307 13.76 6.17 10.83
N THR A 308 14.95 6.16 11.42
CA THR A 308 15.22 6.70 12.75
C THR A 308 16.59 7.40 12.77
N ASP A 309 16.86 8.12 13.86
CA ASP A 309 18.18 8.69 14.15
C ASP A 309 18.98 7.79 15.09
N GLU A 310 18.33 7.19 16.10
CA GLU A 310 19.03 6.54 17.23
C GLU A 310 18.38 5.24 17.72
N ASP A 311 17.13 4.90 17.34
CA ASP A 311 16.38 3.79 17.95
C ASP A 311 16.69 2.40 17.37
N GLY A 312 17.51 2.32 16.32
CA GLY A 312 18.01 1.05 15.77
C GLY A 312 16.97 0.22 14.98
N PRO A 313 17.27 -1.06 14.71
CA PRO A 313 16.46 -1.91 13.83
C PRO A 313 15.18 -2.41 14.49
N TYR A 314 14.21 -2.75 13.64
CA TYR A 314 12.93 -3.33 14.04
C TYR A 314 12.49 -4.44 13.08
N ILE A 315 11.52 -5.24 13.52
CA ILE A 315 10.68 -6.07 12.64
C ILE A 315 9.21 -5.71 12.84
N GLU A 316 8.37 -6.11 11.89
CA GLU A 316 6.90 -5.99 12.00
C GLU A 316 6.28 -7.38 12.18
N LEU A 317 5.42 -7.54 13.18
CA LEU A 317 4.63 -8.75 13.44
C LEU A 317 3.16 -8.51 13.04
N MET A 318 2.87 -8.60 11.76
CA MET A 318 1.61 -8.15 11.17
C MET A 318 0.48 -9.19 11.34
N THR A 319 -0.73 -8.70 11.59
CA THR A 319 -1.91 -9.54 11.90
C THR A 319 -3.11 -9.15 11.04
N GLY A 320 -3.61 -10.09 10.24
CA GLY A 320 -4.60 -9.86 9.18
C GLY A 320 -5.99 -10.35 9.55
N VAL A 321 -7.03 -9.60 9.16
CA VAL A 321 -8.45 -9.91 9.47
C VAL A 321 -9.28 -10.11 8.20
N TYR A 322 -10.03 -11.22 8.16
CA TYR A 322 -10.73 -11.76 6.97
C TYR A 322 -9.80 -12.03 5.78
N THR A 323 -8.52 -12.31 6.05
CA THR A 323 -7.47 -12.47 5.04
C THR A 323 -6.30 -13.29 5.60
N ASP A 324 -5.82 -14.26 4.82
CA ASP A 324 -4.72 -15.15 5.22
C ASP A 324 -3.38 -14.62 4.70
N ASN A 325 -3.40 -13.94 3.55
CA ASN A 325 -2.24 -13.32 2.94
C ASN A 325 -2.41 -11.80 2.83
N GLN A 326 -1.29 -11.09 2.76
CA GLN A 326 -1.27 -9.64 2.77
C GLN A 326 -2.03 -8.99 1.59
N PRO A 327 -1.87 -9.42 0.32
CA PRO A 327 -2.57 -8.84 -0.81
C PRO A 327 -4.04 -9.29 -0.94
N ASP A 328 -4.58 -10.11 -0.02
CA ASP A 328 -5.97 -10.53 -0.13
C ASP A 328 -6.92 -9.47 0.45
N PHE A 329 -8.03 -9.28 -0.27
CA PHE A 329 -9.09 -8.35 0.11
C PHE A 329 -10.36 -9.13 0.37
N SER A 330 -11.17 -8.65 1.31
CA SER A 330 -12.52 -9.13 1.53
C SER A 330 -13.56 -8.15 0.99
N TRP A 331 -14.77 -8.64 0.80
CA TRP A 331 -15.92 -7.80 0.42
C TRP A 331 -16.56 -7.15 1.64
N LEU A 332 -17.01 -5.91 1.45
CA LEU A 332 -17.88 -5.16 2.35
C LEU A 332 -19.08 -4.67 1.55
N MET A 333 -20.23 -5.32 1.72
CA MET A 333 -21.46 -5.10 0.97
C MET A 333 -22.06 -3.72 1.27
N PRO A 334 -22.98 -3.19 0.43
CA PRO A 334 -23.56 -1.87 0.65
C PRO A 334 -24.17 -1.74 2.06
N TYR A 335 -23.76 -0.71 2.79
CA TYR A 335 -24.21 -0.44 4.17
C TYR A 335 -23.89 -1.55 5.20
N GLU A 336 -23.00 -2.49 4.87
CA GLU A 336 -22.51 -3.50 5.81
C GLU A 336 -21.48 -2.90 6.77
N GLU A 337 -21.49 -3.39 8.02
CA GLU A 337 -20.43 -3.19 9.00
C GLU A 337 -19.82 -4.55 9.40
N LYS A 338 -18.49 -4.64 9.37
CA LYS A 338 -17.72 -5.72 9.98
C LYS A 338 -17.01 -5.20 11.23
N SER A 339 -17.05 -5.97 12.31
CA SER A 339 -16.44 -5.61 13.60
C SER A 339 -15.75 -6.81 14.24
N PHE A 340 -14.65 -6.53 14.93
CA PHE A 340 -13.77 -7.54 15.52
C PHE A 340 -12.87 -6.91 16.60
N SER A 341 -12.22 -7.75 17.39
CA SER A 341 -11.33 -7.35 18.48
C SER A 341 -9.96 -8.01 18.34
N GLN A 342 -8.91 -7.28 18.68
CA GLN A 342 -7.52 -7.77 18.74
C GLN A 342 -6.89 -7.35 20.07
N TYR A 343 -6.04 -8.20 20.64
CA TYR A 343 -5.36 -7.94 21.92
C TYR A 343 -3.86 -7.90 21.69
N PHE A 344 -3.19 -6.87 22.23
CA PHE A 344 -1.73 -6.73 22.20
C PHE A 344 -1.21 -6.62 23.64
N MET A 345 -0.26 -7.46 24.01
CA MET A 345 0.19 -7.56 25.40
C MET A 345 1.70 -7.80 25.52
N PRO A 346 2.36 -7.21 26.52
CA PRO A 346 3.65 -7.68 26.96
C PRO A 346 3.50 -9.04 27.66
N TYR A 347 4.55 -9.84 27.58
CA TYR A 347 4.70 -11.02 28.42
C TYR A 347 6.17 -11.19 28.81
N GLN A 348 6.43 -11.95 29.88
CA GLN A 348 7.78 -12.12 30.41
C GLN A 348 8.10 -13.57 30.75
N LYS A 349 9.38 -13.94 30.60
CA LYS A 349 10.03 -15.23 30.93
C LYS A 349 9.50 -16.51 30.30
N VAL A 350 8.28 -16.51 29.73
CA VAL A 350 7.65 -17.69 29.12
C VAL A 350 8.51 -18.28 27.99
N GLY A 351 9.20 -17.44 27.22
CA GLY A 351 10.00 -17.88 26.06
C GLY A 351 9.15 -18.02 24.80
N VAL A 352 9.42 -19.08 24.03
CA VAL A 352 8.63 -19.44 22.84
C VAL A 352 7.28 -19.98 23.31
N VAL A 353 6.20 -19.28 22.97
CA VAL A 353 4.83 -19.59 23.38
C VAL A 353 4.32 -20.81 22.62
N LYS A 354 3.63 -21.73 23.32
CA LYS A 354 3.00 -22.91 22.71
C LYS A 354 1.49 -22.74 22.51
N ASN A 355 0.81 -22.06 23.43
CA ASN A 355 -0.57 -21.60 23.25
C ASN A 355 -0.82 -20.31 24.05
N ALA A 356 -1.78 -19.49 23.61
CA ALA A 356 -2.22 -18.31 24.32
C ALA A 356 -3.69 -17.95 24.07
N THR A 357 -4.34 -17.45 25.12
CA THR A 357 -5.56 -16.66 25.06
C THR A 357 -5.25 -15.23 25.51
N LYS A 358 -6.25 -14.34 25.54
CA LYS A 358 -6.06 -12.99 26.09
C LYS A 358 -5.77 -12.99 27.60
N ASP A 359 -6.06 -14.09 28.29
CA ASP A 359 -5.98 -14.21 29.75
C ASP A 359 -4.77 -15.03 30.21
N ILE A 360 -4.37 -16.07 29.47
CA ILE A 360 -3.27 -16.99 29.81
C ILE A 360 -2.33 -17.20 28.61
N ILE A 361 -1.03 -17.18 28.86
CA ILE A 361 0.04 -17.52 27.93
C ILE A 361 0.84 -18.67 28.53
N LEU A 362 1.09 -19.73 27.76
CA LEU A 362 1.83 -20.90 28.27
C LEU A 362 2.94 -21.36 27.34
N SER A 363 3.94 -21.99 27.95
CA SER A 363 4.97 -22.77 27.27
C SER A 363 5.32 -24.00 28.10
N ILE A 364 5.51 -25.12 27.42
CA ILE A 364 6.00 -26.37 28.00
C ILE A 364 7.06 -26.94 27.05
N GLU A 365 8.24 -27.22 27.60
CA GLU A 365 9.40 -27.70 26.85
C GLU A 365 9.90 -29.00 27.51
N PRO A 366 9.77 -30.16 26.84
CA PRO A 366 10.46 -31.38 27.24
C PRO A 366 11.98 -31.15 27.26
N VAL A 367 12.60 -31.18 28.43
CA VAL A 367 14.05 -31.01 28.62
C VAL A 367 14.79 -32.30 28.27
N ASP A 368 14.20 -33.42 28.67
CA ASP A 368 14.59 -34.78 28.31
C ASP A 368 13.35 -35.68 28.38
N GLU A 369 13.54 -36.98 28.13
CA GLU A 369 12.46 -37.97 28.12
C GLU A 369 11.63 -38.02 29.42
N HIS A 370 12.18 -37.59 30.57
CA HIS A 370 11.55 -37.68 31.90
C HIS A 370 11.42 -36.34 32.60
N LYS A 371 11.59 -35.23 31.88
CA LYS A 371 11.56 -33.90 32.48
C LYS A 371 10.96 -32.88 31.51
N ALA A 372 10.04 -32.07 32.01
CA ALA A 372 9.47 -30.94 31.27
C ALA A 372 9.56 -29.65 32.09
N ASP A 373 9.92 -28.55 31.44
CA ASP A 373 9.87 -27.21 32.03
C ASP A 373 8.57 -26.52 31.58
N LEU A 374 7.74 -26.15 32.55
CA LEU A 374 6.43 -25.51 32.37
C LEU A 374 6.49 -24.06 32.83
N LYS A 375 6.00 -23.16 31.98
CA LYS A 375 5.88 -21.72 32.27
C LYS A 375 4.51 -21.20 31.90
N ILE A 376 3.89 -20.45 32.81
CA ILE A 376 2.56 -19.85 32.64
C ILE A 376 2.59 -18.38 33.07
N TYR A 377 2.08 -17.50 32.21
CA TYR A 377 1.89 -16.09 32.48
C TYR A 377 0.40 -15.73 32.36
N ALA A 378 -0.10 -14.94 33.31
CA ALA A 378 -1.47 -14.42 33.29
C ALA A 378 -1.46 -12.91 33.04
N THR A 379 -2.42 -12.41 32.26
CA THR A 379 -2.55 -10.98 31.97
C THR A 379 -3.35 -10.20 33.01
N SER A 380 -3.85 -10.87 34.05
CA SER A 380 -4.58 -10.30 35.19
C SER A 380 -4.32 -11.13 36.45
N GLU A 381 -4.67 -10.59 37.62
CA GLU A 381 -4.62 -11.34 38.88
C GLU A 381 -5.72 -12.42 38.88
N GLN A 382 -5.32 -13.69 38.97
CA GLN A 382 -6.22 -14.84 38.95
C GLN A 382 -5.90 -15.76 40.13
N ALA A 383 -6.88 -15.97 41.01
CA ALA A 383 -6.71 -16.76 42.21
C ALA A 383 -7.05 -18.24 41.96
N CYS A 384 -6.32 -19.13 42.63
CA CYS A 384 -6.60 -20.57 42.67
C CYS A 384 -6.73 -21.24 41.28
N VAL A 385 -5.88 -20.85 40.34
CA VAL A 385 -5.80 -21.47 39.01
C VAL A 385 -5.24 -22.88 39.14
N GLN A 386 -5.91 -23.85 38.52
CA GLN A 386 -5.48 -25.24 38.48
C GLN A 386 -4.65 -25.52 37.23
N VAL A 387 -3.53 -26.21 37.40
CA VAL A 387 -2.61 -26.59 36.32
C VAL A 387 -2.51 -28.11 36.29
N LYS A 388 -2.96 -28.73 35.20
CA LYS A 388 -3.02 -30.18 35.04
C LYS A 388 -2.26 -30.62 33.80
N LEU A 389 -1.31 -31.54 33.96
CA LEU A 389 -0.58 -32.17 32.86
C LEU A 389 -0.93 -33.66 32.82
N PHE A 390 -1.35 -34.11 31.65
CA PHE A 390 -1.65 -35.50 31.34
C PHE A 390 -0.61 -36.04 30.36
N VAL A 391 -0.17 -37.28 30.55
CA VAL A 391 0.66 -38.04 29.60
C VAL A 391 -0.03 -39.38 29.38
N GLU A 392 -0.22 -39.79 28.12
CA GLU A 392 -0.98 -41.00 27.75
C GLU A 392 -2.37 -41.10 28.41
N GLU A 393 -3.08 -39.96 28.50
CA GLU A 393 -4.37 -39.79 29.18
C GLU A 393 -4.35 -39.94 30.72
N GLU A 394 -3.19 -40.20 31.34
CA GLU A 394 -3.02 -40.25 32.79
C GLU A 394 -2.58 -38.90 33.36
N LEU A 395 -3.20 -38.46 34.47
CA LEU A 395 -2.82 -37.23 35.18
C LEU A 395 -1.47 -37.45 35.89
N VAL A 396 -0.40 -36.84 35.38
CA VAL A 396 0.97 -36.99 35.91
C VAL A 396 1.42 -35.83 36.78
N PHE A 397 0.77 -34.66 36.65
CA PHE A 397 1.05 -33.49 37.48
C PHE A 397 -0.19 -32.63 37.66
N GLU A 398 -0.42 -32.18 38.89
CA GLU A 398 -1.46 -31.24 39.28
C GLU A 398 -0.89 -30.25 40.30
N ASP A 399 -1.09 -28.96 40.09
CA ASP A 399 -0.76 -27.89 41.04
C ASP A 399 -1.85 -26.83 41.05
N GLN A 400 -1.93 -26.06 42.13
CA GLN A 400 -2.83 -24.94 42.27
C GLN A 400 -2.03 -23.71 42.67
N SER A 401 -2.16 -22.62 41.91
CA SER A 401 -1.42 -21.38 42.16
C SER A 401 -2.27 -20.15 41.89
N ASP A 402 -1.98 -19.07 42.60
CA ASP A 402 -2.41 -17.74 42.18
C ASP A 402 -1.46 -17.27 41.06
N LEU A 403 -2.01 -16.68 40.02
CA LEU A 403 -1.27 -16.12 38.89
C LEU A 403 -1.44 -14.60 38.87
N SER A 404 -0.41 -13.88 38.40
CA SER A 404 -0.46 -12.43 38.23
C SER A 404 0.46 -11.98 37.10
N PRO A 405 0.26 -10.77 36.53
CA PRO A 405 1.20 -10.21 35.56
C PRO A 405 2.60 -9.98 36.13
N GLU A 406 2.71 -9.79 37.44
CA GLU A 406 3.98 -9.50 38.14
C GLU A 406 4.83 -10.77 38.37
N SER A 407 4.21 -11.95 38.33
CA SER A 407 4.86 -13.23 38.66
C SER A 407 4.53 -14.32 37.66
N VAL A 408 5.56 -14.85 36.99
CA VAL A 408 5.44 -16.01 36.08
C VAL A 408 5.47 -17.29 36.91
N TYR A 409 4.53 -18.19 36.66
CA TYR A 409 4.56 -19.53 37.22
C TYR A 409 5.59 -20.37 36.46
N GLU A 410 6.59 -20.89 37.15
CA GLU A 410 7.69 -21.68 36.57
C GLU A 410 7.87 -22.97 37.36
N LYS A 411 7.84 -24.12 36.70
CA LYS A 411 8.09 -25.44 37.31
C LYS A 411 8.89 -26.33 36.37
N SER A 412 9.91 -26.98 36.91
CA SER A 412 10.49 -28.17 36.30
C SER A 412 9.80 -29.41 36.87
N ILE A 413 9.10 -30.15 36.02
CA ILE A 413 8.33 -31.33 36.38
C ILE A 413 9.15 -32.58 36.03
N SER A 414 9.41 -33.43 37.02
CA SER A 414 9.99 -34.76 36.79
C SER A 414 8.86 -35.76 36.58
N LEU A 415 8.98 -36.59 35.53
CA LEU A 415 7.94 -37.48 35.04
C LEU A 415 8.42 -38.92 35.08
N ASP A 416 7.59 -39.81 35.62
CA ASP A 416 7.85 -41.26 35.59
C ASP A 416 7.62 -41.86 34.19
N GLN A 417 6.85 -41.16 33.34
CA GLN A 417 6.51 -41.54 31.97
C GLN A 417 7.34 -40.74 30.96
N HIS A 418 7.52 -41.30 29.76
CA HIS A 418 8.19 -40.60 28.66
C HIS A 418 7.28 -39.50 28.11
N ILE A 419 7.76 -38.27 28.05
CA ILE A 419 7.01 -37.15 27.44
C ILE A 419 7.51 -36.85 26.02
N THR A 420 6.60 -36.81 25.06
CA THR A 420 6.85 -36.42 23.67
C THR A 420 5.74 -35.52 23.16
N GLU A 421 5.96 -34.76 22.08
CA GLU A 421 4.91 -33.91 21.49
C GLU A 421 3.67 -34.70 21.01
N GLU A 422 3.73 -36.03 20.95
CA GLU A 422 2.61 -36.87 20.54
C GLU A 422 1.71 -37.34 21.68
N ASN A 423 2.12 -37.18 22.95
CA ASN A 423 1.48 -37.93 24.04
C ASN A 423 1.07 -37.14 25.29
N TYR A 424 1.21 -35.82 25.32
CA TYR A 424 0.79 -35.01 26.48
C TYR A 424 -0.32 -34.00 26.18
N VAL A 425 -1.07 -33.65 27.23
CA VAL A 425 -2.09 -32.60 27.24
C VAL A 425 -1.91 -31.73 28.48
N LEU A 426 -1.81 -30.42 28.29
CA LEU A 426 -1.79 -29.43 29.36
C LEU A 426 -3.15 -28.71 29.41
N ILE A 427 -3.77 -28.66 30.59
CA ILE A 427 -5.04 -27.98 30.82
C ILE A 427 -4.86 -26.99 31.98
N ILE A 428 -5.30 -25.75 31.78
CA ILE A 428 -5.35 -24.72 32.80
C ILE A 428 -6.81 -24.34 33.02
N GLU A 429 -7.25 -24.40 34.27
CA GLU A 429 -8.64 -24.13 34.67
C GLU A 429 -8.69 -23.03 35.72
N ASP A 430 -9.76 -22.24 35.71
CA ASP A 430 -10.02 -21.26 36.77
C ASP A 430 -10.49 -21.93 38.08
N SER A 431 -10.77 -21.11 39.10
CA SER A 431 -11.21 -21.58 40.41
C SER A 431 -12.59 -22.29 40.39
N GLU A 432 -13.38 -22.11 39.33
CA GLU A 432 -14.69 -22.74 39.17
C GLU A 432 -14.62 -24.01 38.29
N GLY A 433 -13.43 -24.33 37.76
CA GLY A 433 -13.20 -25.48 36.89
C GLY A 433 -13.50 -25.21 35.41
N PHE A 434 -13.61 -23.94 35.00
CA PHE A 434 -13.70 -23.62 33.58
C PHE A 434 -12.32 -23.67 32.94
N GLU A 435 -12.20 -24.40 31.83
CA GLU A 435 -10.98 -24.46 31.03
C GLU A 435 -10.66 -23.07 30.44
N LEU A 436 -9.57 -22.47 30.92
CA LEU A 436 -9.05 -21.19 30.43
C LEU A 436 -8.25 -21.38 29.14
N ILE A 437 -7.47 -22.47 29.09
CA ILE A 437 -6.66 -22.83 27.92
C ILE A 437 -6.25 -24.30 27.99
N ARG A 438 -6.14 -24.93 26.82
CA ARG A 438 -5.64 -26.29 26.62
C ARG A 438 -4.56 -26.31 25.57
N TYR A 439 -3.53 -27.12 25.76
CA TYR A 439 -2.52 -27.40 24.75
C TYR A 439 -2.32 -28.90 24.59
N GLU A 440 -2.48 -29.37 23.34
CA GLU A 440 -2.45 -30.78 22.96
C GLU A 440 -1.67 -30.87 21.63
N PRO A 441 -0.32 -30.92 21.67
CA PRO A 441 0.52 -30.89 20.48
C PRO A 441 0.25 -32.04 19.49
N SER A 442 -0.27 -33.17 19.97
CA SER A 442 -0.66 -34.30 19.13
C SER A 442 -1.78 -33.99 18.12
N LYS A 443 -2.51 -32.87 18.31
CA LYS A 443 -3.50 -32.35 17.36
C LYS A 443 -2.93 -31.42 16.31
N ASN A 444 -1.67 -31.00 16.44
CA ASN A 444 -1.04 -30.17 15.42
C ASN A 444 -0.91 -30.99 14.14
N GLN A 445 -1.53 -30.53 13.07
CA GLN A 445 -1.43 -31.21 11.77
C GLN A 445 -0.17 -30.73 11.05
N GLU A 446 0.62 -31.67 10.55
CA GLU A 446 1.63 -31.34 9.53
C GLU A 446 0.90 -31.12 8.20
N GLU A 447 0.65 -29.85 7.87
CA GLU A 447 0.05 -29.50 6.59
C GLU A 447 1.00 -29.79 5.42
N GLU A 448 0.42 -30.16 4.26
CA GLU A 448 1.17 -30.31 3.02
C GLU A 448 1.78 -28.97 2.60
N PHE A 449 3.01 -29.02 2.08
CA PHE A 449 3.67 -27.85 1.52
C PHE A 449 2.80 -27.22 0.41
N PRO A 450 2.44 -25.93 0.52
CA PRO A 450 1.50 -25.31 -0.41
C PRO A 450 2.14 -25.18 -1.79
N GLU A 451 1.35 -25.49 -2.82
CA GLU A 451 1.73 -25.22 -4.20
C GLU A 451 1.84 -23.69 -4.44
N PRO A 452 2.85 -23.23 -5.19
CA PRO A 452 2.94 -21.83 -5.58
C PRO A 452 1.68 -21.34 -6.32
N ALA A 453 1.33 -20.08 -6.12
CA ALA A 453 0.17 -19.48 -6.76
C ALA A 453 0.31 -19.49 -8.30
N LYS A 454 -0.81 -19.70 -9.01
CA LYS A 454 -0.85 -19.75 -10.49
C LYS A 454 -1.55 -18.53 -11.06
N PRO A 455 -1.02 -17.91 -12.14
CA PRO A 455 -1.60 -16.69 -12.69
C PRO A 455 -2.97 -16.97 -13.31
N ALA A 456 -3.84 -15.96 -13.33
CA ALA A 456 -5.12 -16.08 -14.04
C ALA A 456 -4.87 -16.24 -15.54
N LYS A 457 -5.58 -17.18 -16.18
CA LYS A 457 -5.57 -17.38 -17.63
C LYS A 457 -6.18 -16.17 -18.34
N GLN A 458 -5.83 -15.97 -19.62
CA GLN A 458 -6.47 -14.94 -20.44
C GLN A 458 -7.96 -15.30 -20.69
N PRO A 459 -8.84 -14.31 -20.94
CA PRO A 459 -10.27 -14.58 -21.13
C PRO A 459 -10.56 -15.65 -22.20
N GLU A 460 -9.85 -15.63 -23.32
CA GLU A 460 -10.06 -16.56 -24.43
C GLU A 460 -9.67 -18.01 -24.08
N GLU A 461 -8.79 -18.20 -23.10
CA GLU A 461 -8.26 -19.50 -22.67
C GLU A 461 -9.12 -20.18 -21.59
N ILE A 462 -10.02 -19.43 -20.95
CA ILE A 462 -10.95 -19.97 -19.96
C ILE A 462 -12.15 -20.51 -20.71
N GLU A 463 -12.53 -21.77 -20.51
CA GLU A 463 -13.61 -22.41 -21.29
C GLU A 463 -15.02 -22.10 -20.76
N SER A 464 -15.20 -22.01 -19.44
CA SER A 464 -16.53 -21.87 -18.84
C SER A 464 -16.91 -20.41 -18.54
N THR A 465 -18.17 -20.05 -18.85
CA THR A 465 -18.78 -18.76 -18.50
C THR A 465 -18.75 -18.49 -16.99
N GLU A 466 -18.84 -19.55 -16.18
CA GLU A 466 -18.71 -19.47 -14.72
C GLU A 466 -17.30 -19.07 -14.30
N GLN A 467 -16.27 -19.70 -14.87
CA GLN A 467 -14.90 -19.40 -14.48
C GLN A 467 -14.45 -18.03 -14.97
N LEU A 468 -14.97 -17.56 -16.11
CA LEU A 468 -14.82 -16.17 -16.54
C LEU A 468 -15.41 -15.19 -15.52
N TYR A 469 -16.63 -15.46 -15.03
CA TYR A 469 -17.26 -14.66 -13.99
C TYR A 469 -16.44 -14.66 -12.68
N LEU A 470 -16.03 -15.83 -12.19
CA LEU A 470 -15.24 -15.96 -10.95
C LEU A 470 -13.87 -15.28 -11.08
N THR A 471 -13.22 -15.39 -12.24
CA THR A 471 -11.94 -14.71 -12.50
C THR A 471 -12.14 -13.19 -12.51
N GLY A 472 -13.19 -12.68 -13.17
CA GLY A 472 -13.52 -11.26 -13.12
C GLY A 472 -13.79 -10.77 -11.68
N LEU A 473 -14.54 -11.54 -10.88
CA LEU A 473 -14.76 -11.22 -9.47
C LEU A 473 -13.47 -11.19 -8.65
N HIS A 474 -12.57 -12.16 -8.85
CA HIS A 474 -11.26 -12.19 -8.20
C HIS A 474 -10.46 -10.93 -8.52
N LEU A 475 -10.40 -10.53 -9.79
CA LEU A 475 -9.68 -9.31 -10.20
C LEU A 475 -10.27 -8.03 -9.59
N GLU A 476 -11.60 -7.94 -9.47
CA GLU A 476 -12.25 -6.84 -8.74
C GLU A 476 -11.93 -6.85 -7.24
N GLN A 477 -12.03 -8.02 -6.61
CA GLN A 477 -11.83 -8.19 -5.18
C GLN A 477 -10.43 -7.72 -4.77
N TYR A 478 -9.40 -8.22 -5.45
CA TYR A 478 -7.99 -7.95 -5.16
C TYR A 478 -7.50 -6.60 -5.67
N ARG A 479 -8.37 -5.84 -6.36
CA ARG A 479 -8.04 -4.58 -7.04
C ARG A 479 -6.80 -4.76 -7.92
N HIS A 480 -6.81 -5.79 -8.77
CA HIS A 480 -5.64 -6.18 -9.53
C HIS A 480 -5.12 -5.01 -10.38
N ALA A 481 -3.81 -4.74 -10.31
CA ALA A 481 -3.22 -3.55 -10.91
C ALA A 481 -3.15 -3.62 -12.45
N THR A 482 -2.83 -4.78 -13.00
CA THR A 482 -2.58 -4.96 -14.45
C THR A 482 -3.69 -5.68 -15.21
N TYR A 483 -4.37 -6.65 -14.59
CA TYR A 483 -5.51 -7.36 -15.19
C TYR A 483 -6.82 -6.63 -14.88
N ARG A 484 -7.74 -6.64 -15.86
CA ARG A 484 -9.05 -6.00 -15.76
C ARG A 484 -10.16 -7.04 -15.71
N PRO A 485 -11.23 -6.83 -14.93
CA PRO A 485 -12.36 -7.76 -14.84
C PRO A 485 -13.27 -7.71 -16.08
N GLU A 486 -13.42 -6.53 -16.68
CA GLU A 486 -14.34 -6.26 -17.79
C GLU A 486 -14.12 -7.17 -19.04
N PRO A 487 -12.89 -7.42 -19.52
CA PRO A 487 -12.64 -8.39 -20.58
C PRO A 487 -13.21 -9.79 -20.32
N TYR A 488 -13.14 -10.29 -19.08
CA TYR A 488 -13.65 -11.61 -18.69
C TYR A 488 -15.18 -11.65 -18.78
N TYR A 489 -15.86 -10.62 -18.26
CA TYR A 489 -17.31 -10.53 -18.36
C TYR A 489 -17.79 -10.39 -19.80
N LYS A 490 -17.06 -9.64 -20.64
CA LYS A 490 -17.38 -9.48 -22.06
C LYS A 490 -17.22 -10.79 -22.84
N GLU A 491 -16.14 -11.52 -22.60
CA GLU A 491 -15.94 -12.84 -23.25
C GLU A 491 -17.00 -13.84 -22.78
N ALA A 492 -17.41 -13.81 -21.51
CA ALA A 492 -18.51 -14.63 -21.00
C ALA A 492 -19.83 -14.32 -21.73
N LEU A 493 -20.15 -13.04 -21.90
CA LEU A 493 -21.38 -12.59 -22.58
C LEU A 493 -21.36 -12.79 -24.09
N LYS A 494 -20.18 -12.87 -24.71
CA LYS A 494 -20.05 -13.26 -26.12
C LYS A 494 -20.46 -14.71 -26.33
N ARG A 495 -20.21 -15.58 -25.34
CA ARG A 495 -20.56 -17.01 -25.37
C ARG A 495 -21.98 -17.28 -24.94
N ASP A 496 -22.42 -16.61 -23.87
CA ASP A 496 -23.80 -16.63 -23.38
C ASP A 496 -24.30 -15.20 -23.12
N PRO A 497 -24.96 -14.58 -24.11
CA PRO A 497 -25.48 -13.22 -23.97
C PRO A 497 -26.53 -13.05 -22.85
N LYS A 498 -27.13 -14.14 -22.37
CA LYS A 498 -28.19 -14.14 -21.35
C LYS A 498 -27.70 -14.55 -19.96
N ASP A 499 -26.40 -14.82 -19.77
CA ASP A 499 -25.88 -15.18 -18.44
C ASP A 499 -26.14 -14.04 -17.45
N ILE A 500 -26.92 -14.35 -16.41
CA ILE A 500 -27.42 -13.38 -15.42
C ILE A 500 -26.26 -12.76 -14.63
N ARG A 501 -25.25 -13.56 -14.28
CA ARG A 501 -24.13 -13.16 -13.42
C ARG A 501 -23.25 -12.14 -14.12
N ASN A 502 -22.86 -12.42 -15.37
CA ASN A 502 -21.99 -11.56 -16.16
C ASN A 502 -22.71 -10.30 -16.65
N ASN A 503 -24.00 -10.37 -17.00
CA ASN A 503 -24.78 -9.16 -17.27
C ASN A 503 -24.85 -8.26 -16.03
N ASN A 504 -25.15 -8.82 -14.86
CA ASN A 504 -25.16 -8.05 -13.62
C ASN A 504 -23.77 -7.48 -13.26
N ALA A 505 -22.69 -8.27 -13.42
CA ALA A 505 -21.33 -7.82 -13.14
C ALA A 505 -20.88 -6.68 -14.07
N LEU A 506 -21.09 -6.83 -15.39
CA LEU A 506 -20.74 -5.80 -16.36
C LEU A 506 -21.61 -4.54 -16.21
N GLY A 507 -22.90 -4.70 -15.89
CA GLY A 507 -23.78 -3.58 -15.53
C GLY A 507 -23.27 -2.82 -14.30
N LYS A 508 -22.84 -3.55 -13.25
CA LYS A 508 -22.26 -2.98 -12.03
C LYS A 508 -20.92 -2.29 -12.31
N TRP A 509 -20.11 -2.84 -13.22
CA TRP A 509 -18.90 -2.20 -13.71
C TRP A 509 -19.22 -0.84 -14.36
N TYR A 510 -20.17 -0.77 -15.30
CA TYR A 510 -20.58 0.51 -15.91
C TYR A 510 -21.16 1.51 -14.90
N LEU A 511 -21.98 1.04 -13.94
CA LEU A 511 -22.50 1.87 -12.86
C LEU A 511 -21.38 2.50 -12.01
N ARG A 512 -20.37 1.72 -11.58
CA ARG A 512 -19.18 2.24 -10.88
C ARG A 512 -18.42 3.28 -11.71
N HIS A 513 -18.44 3.14 -13.03
CA HIS A 513 -17.70 3.99 -13.96
C HIS A 513 -18.52 5.21 -14.44
N GLY A 514 -19.74 5.41 -13.90
CA GLY A 514 -20.58 6.58 -14.22
C GLY A 514 -21.33 6.50 -15.55
N ARG A 515 -21.44 5.30 -16.12
CA ARG A 515 -22.09 4.97 -17.39
C ARG A 515 -23.47 4.37 -17.12
N PHE A 516 -24.39 5.22 -16.67
CA PHE A 516 -25.66 4.77 -16.08
C PHE A 516 -26.60 4.14 -17.11
N GLU A 517 -26.65 4.72 -18.32
CA GLU A 517 -27.47 4.24 -19.43
C GLU A 517 -26.97 2.89 -19.96
N GLU A 518 -25.65 2.72 -20.10
CA GLU A 518 -25.06 1.44 -20.49
C GLU A 518 -25.29 0.37 -19.42
N GLY A 519 -25.10 0.72 -18.14
CA GLY A 519 -25.35 -0.20 -17.03
C GLY A 519 -26.82 -0.67 -16.97
N GLU A 520 -27.77 0.25 -17.19
CA GLU A 520 -29.20 -0.07 -17.23
C GLU A 520 -29.52 -1.19 -18.22
N ALA A 521 -28.95 -1.15 -19.43
CA ALA A 521 -29.20 -2.15 -20.47
C ALA A 521 -28.81 -3.56 -20.00
N TYR A 522 -27.64 -3.72 -19.39
CA TYR A 522 -27.18 -5.01 -18.89
C TYR A 522 -28.03 -5.55 -17.74
N PHE A 523 -28.44 -4.68 -16.80
CA PHE A 523 -29.34 -5.12 -15.71
C PHE A 523 -30.70 -5.58 -16.23
N ARG A 524 -31.26 -4.89 -17.24
CA ARG A 524 -32.51 -5.31 -17.87
C ARG A 524 -32.39 -6.69 -18.53
N THR A 525 -31.30 -6.97 -19.24
CA THR A 525 -31.02 -8.30 -19.81
C THR A 525 -30.88 -9.38 -18.74
N ALA A 526 -30.16 -9.09 -17.64
CA ALA A 526 -30.03 -10.00 -16.50
C ALA A 526 -31.40 -10.31 -15.89
N ILE A 527 -32.25 -9.30 -15.72
CA ILE A 527 -33.59 -9.43 -15.15
C ILE A 527 -34.54 -10.23 -16.06
N GLU A 528 -34.51 -9.96 -17.37
CA GLU A 528 -35.28 -10.72 -18.36
C GLU A 528 -34.99 -12.21 -18.24
N SER A 529 -33.70 -12.57 -18.22
CA SER A 529 -33.27 -13.97 -18.09
C SER A 529 -33.58 -14.56 -16.71
N LEU A 530 -33.38 -13.78 -15.63
CA LEU A 530 -33.69 -14.17 -14.25
C LEU A 530 -35.18 -14.47 -14.05
N THR A 531 -36.06 -13.79 -14.79
CA THR A 531 -37.51 -13.87 -14.61
C THR A 531 -38.27 -14.56 -15.74
N GLU A 532 -37.57 -15.08 -16.75
CA GLU A 532 -38.16 -15.74 -17.93
C GLU A 532 -39.17 -16.84 -17.55
N ARG A 533 -38.85 -17.63 -16.53
CA ARG A 533 -39.71 -18.73 -16.06
C ARG A 533 -40.54 -18.40 -14.83
N ASN A 534 -40.04 -17.49 -13.98
CA ASN A 534 -40.66 -17.13 -12.72
C ASN A 534 -40.59 -15.62 -12.52
N PRO A 535 -41.73 -14.90 -12.36
CA PRO A 535 -41.73 -13.45 -12.16
C PRO A 535 -41.18 -13.01 -10.79
N ASN A 536 -40.84 -13.96 -9.93
CA ASN A 536 -40.30 -13.75 -8.59
C ASN A 536 -38.80 -14.03 -8.63
N PRO A 537 -37.93 -13.02 -8.46
CA PRO A 537 -36.49 -13.22 -8.55
C PRO A 537 -35.97 -13.97 -7.32
N TYR A 538 -35.16 -15.01 -7.54
CA TYR A 538 -34.46 -15.66 -6.43
C TYR A 538 -33.28 -14.81 -5.92
N ASN A 539 -32.74 -13.91 -6.75
CA ASN A 539 -31.68 -12.95 -6.39
C ASN A 539 -32.14 -11.51 -6.66
N GLY A 540 -32.12 -10.66 -5.63
CA GLY A 540 -32.53 -9.26 -5.72
C GLY A 540 -31.46 -8.30 -6.27
N GLU A 541 -30.21 -8.74 -6.46
CA GLU A 541 -29.10 -7.87 -6.85
C GLU A 541 -29.33 -7.13 -8.18
N PRO A 542 -29.73 -7.78 -9.29
CA PRO A 542 -29.88 -7.08 -10.57
C PRO A 542 -30.94 -5.98 -10.51
N TYR A 543 -32.02 -6.21 -9.77
CA TYR A 543 -33.08 -5.22 -9.53
C TYR A 543 -32.59 -4.05 -8.67
N TYR A 544 -31.81 -4.31 -7.62
CA TYR A 544 -31.22 -3.24 -6.81
C TYR A 544 -30.29 -2.36 -7.64
N ASN A 545 -29.39 -2.97 -8.40
CA ASN A 545 -28.44 -2.25 -9.23
C ASN A 545 -29.13 -1.46 -10.37
N LEU A 546 -30.18 -2.04 -10.98
CA LEU A 546 -31.05 -1.31 -11.91
C LEU A 546 -31.67 -0.07 -11.25
N GLY A 547 -32.22 -0.24 -10.03
CA GLY A 547 -32.78 0.87 -9.26
C GLY A 547 -31.78 1.99 -9.01
N LEU A 548 -30.52 1.66 -8.72
CA LEU A 548 -29.45 2.65 -8.59
C LEU A 548 -29.18 3.41 -9.90
N CYS A 549 -29.04 2.71 -11.03
CA CYS A 549 -28.87 3.37 -12.34
C CYS A 549 -30.03 4.32 -12.67
N LEU A 550 -31.26 3.86 -12.47
CA LEU A 550 -32.46 4.65 -12.72
C LEU A 550 -32.53 5.88 -11.80
N LYS A 551 -32.13 5.74 -10.53
CA LYS A 551 -32.03 6.86 -9.59
C LYS A 551 -31.04 7.93 -10.07
N TYR A 552 -29.85 7.54 -10.54
CA TYR A 552 -28.87 8.50 -11.10
C TYR A 552 -29.34 9.17 -12.40
N GLN A 553 -30.19 8.51 -13.18
CA GLN A 553 -30.83 9.09 -14.37
C GLN A 553 -32.09 9.93 -14.05
N GLY A 554 -32.48 10.06 -12.78
CA GLY A 554 -33.68 10.78 -12.37
C GLY A 554 -35.01 10.04 -12.62
N LYS A 555 -34.97 8.78 -13.06
CA LYS A 555 -36.15 7.92 -13.30
C LYS A 555 -36.67 7.29 -12.00
N LEU A 556 -37.11 8.12 -11.05
CA LEU A 556 -37.42 7.70 -9.68
C LEU A 556 -38.56 6.67 -9.57
N GLU A 557 -39.59 6.76 -10.41
CA GLU A 557 -40.72 5.81 -10.38
C GLU A 557 -40.30 4.38 -10.78
N GLU A 558 -39.50 4.26 -11.85
CA GLU A 558 -38.96 2.97 -12.25
C GLU A 558 -37.96 2.44 -11.21
N ALA A 559 -37.13 3.32 -10.63
CA ALA A 559 -36.21 2.96 -9.56
C ALA A 559 -36.96 2.39 -8.34
N TYR A 560 -38.04 3.06 -7.93
CA TYR A 560 -38.91 2.62 -6.83
C TYR A 560 -39.47 1.22 -7.05
N ALA A 561 -40.00 0.94 -8.25
CA ALA A 561 -40.50 -0.38 -8.61
C ALA A 561 -39.39 -1.45 -8.58
N ALA A 562 -38.20 -1.12 -9.09
CA ALA A 562 -37.05 -2.03 -9.09
C ALA A 562 -36.57 -2.35 -7.67
N PHE A 563 -36.45 -1.35 -6.78
CA PHE A 563 -36.08 -1.58 -5.38
C PHE A 563 -37.11 -2.43 -4.64
N TYR A 564 -38.41 -2.22 -4.86
CA TYR A 564 -39.44 -3.08 -4.28
C TYR A 564 -39.29 -4.54 -4.69
N LYS A 565 -38.99 -4.80 -5.98
CA LYS A 565 -38.72 -6.16 -6.46
C LYS A 565 -37.45 -6.74 -5.86
N SER A 566 -36.42 -5.94 -5.65
CA SER A 566 -35.19 -6.38 -4.97
C SER A 566 -35.46 -6.82 -3.52
N ALA A 567 -36.31 -6.09 -2.80
CA ALA A 567 -36.66 -6.38 -1.40
C ALA A 567 -37.42 -7.71 -1.20
N TRP A 568 -37.82 -8.41 -2.26
CA TRP A 568 -38.45 -9.73 -2.14
C TRP A 568 -37.44 -10.84 -1.75
N ASN A 569 -36.14 -10.56 -1.84
CA ASN A 569 -35.07 -11.45 -1.39
C ASN A 569 -34.39 -10.92 -0.11
N SER A 570 -34.23 -11.78 0.89
CA SER A 570 -33.70 -11.40 2.21
C SER A 570 -32.30 -10.77 2.19
N ALA A 571 -31.42 -11.15 1.25
CA ALA A 571 -30.05 -10.64 1.16
C ALA A 571 -29.98 -9.17 0.70
N TRP A 572 -31.05 -8.65 0.11
CA TRP A 572 -31.13 -7.29 -0.43
C TRP A 572 -32.20 -6.41 0.24
N GLN A 573 -32.96 -6.97 1.19
CA GLN A 573 -34.04 -6.27 1.89
C GLN A 573 -33.57 -4.99 2.56
N ASP A 574 -32.45 -5.03 3.30
CA ASP A 574 -31.96 -3.87 4.05
C ASP A 574 -31.63 -2.70 3.11
N LYS A 575 -30.87 -2.96 2.04
CA LYS A 575 -30.42 -1.96 1.07
C LYS A 575 -31.57 -1.43 0.22
N ALA A 576 -32.48 -2.31 -0.20
CA ALA A 576 -33.63 -1.94 -0.99
C ALA A 576 -34.62 -1.07 -0.20
N TYR A 577 -34.96 -1.45 1.03
CA TYR A 577 -35.85 -0.64 1.87
C TYR A 577 -35.21 0.69 2.31
N PHE A 578 -33.88 0.74 2.46
CA PHE A 578 -33.16 2.00 2.64
C PHE A 578 -33.37 2.94 1.44
N SER A 579 -33.14 2.46 0.20
CA SER A 579 -33.34 3.25 -1.02
C SER A 579 -34.80 3.65 -1.24
N LEU A 580 -35.76 2.78 -0.90
CA LEU A 580 -37.20 3.10 -0.94
C LEU A 580 -37.56 4.21 0.05
N SER A 581 -37.02 4.16 1.26
CA SER A 581 -37.22 5.19 2.28
C SER A 581 -36.65 6.54 1.84
N GLU A 582 -35.49 6.57 1.18
CA GLU A 582 -34.95 7.80 0.58
C GLU A 582 -35.93 8.38 -0.46
N ILE A 583 -36.45 7.56 -1.37
CA ILE A 583 -37.41 8.01 -2.40
C ILE A 583 -38.71 8.52 -1.77
N ASN A 584 -39.26 7.83 -0.77
CA ASN A 584 -40.47 8.28 -0.09
C ASN A 584 -40.25 9.54 0.74
N THR A 585 -39.04 9.74 1.25
CA THR A 585 -38.65 11.01 1.89
C THR A 585 -38.63 12.15 0.87
N VAL A 586 -38.09 11.92 -0.34
CA VAL A 586 -38.14 12.90 -1.45
C VAL A 586 -39.59 13.27 -1.81
N ARG A 587 -40.52 12.30 -1.78
CA ARG A 587 -41.96 12.51 -2.03
C ARG A 587 -42.71 13.18 -0.88
N GLY A 588 -42.09 13.32 0.30
CA GLY A 588 -42.75 13.79 1.52
C GLY A 588 -43.68 12.78 2.19
N GLU A 589 -43.62 11.50 1.78
CA GLU A 589 -44.44 10.40 2.30
C GLU A 589 -43.80 9.81 3.58
N PHE A 590 -43.69 10.62 4.62
CA PHE A 590 -42.88 10.31 5.81
C PHE A 590 -43.37 9.10 6.62
N GLU A 591 -44.67 8.78 6.62
CA GLU A 591 -45.21 7.56 7.21
C GLU A 591 -44.63 6.30 6.55
N GLN A 592 -44.69 6.23 5.22
CA GLN A 592 -44.17 5.08 4.46
C GLN A 592 -42.65 5.03 4.55
N ALA A 593 -41.98 6.19 4.48
CA ALA A 593 -40.53 6.27 4.63
C ALA A 593 -40.08 5.73 6.01
N LEU A 594 -40.83 6.06 7.08
CA LEU A 594 -40.54 5.58 8.44
C LEU A 594 -40.76 4.06 8.58
N GLU A 595 -41.80 3.52 7.96
CA GLU A 595 -42.04 2.07 7.95
C GLU A 595 -40.91 1.33 7.24
N GLN A 596 -40.55 1.77 6.03
CA GLN A 596 -39.50 1.14 5.23
C GLN A 596 -38.11 1.27 5.87
N ILE A 597 -37.77 2.42 6.49
CA ILE A 597 -36.48 2.54 7.18
C ILE A 597 -36.40 1.64 8.41
N ASN A 598 -37.53 1.40 9.09
CA ASN A 598 -37.57 0.41 10.18
C ASN A 598 -37.34 -1.00 9.63
N TRP A 599 -37.99 -1.41 8.54
CA TRP A 599 -37.73 -2.72 7.91
C TRP A 599 -36.27 -2.88 7.44
N SER A 600 -35.65 -1.80 6.96
CA SER A 600 -34.23 -1.79 6.64
C SER A 600 -33.36 -2.07 7.88
N LEU A 601 -33.61 -1.34 8.97
CA LEU A 601 -32.86 -1.46 10.22
C LEU A 601 -33.12 -2.77 10.97
N ASP A 602 -34.31 -3.37 10.85
CA ASP A 602 -34.63 -4.69 11.40
C ASP A 602 -33.75 -5.78 10.78
N ARG A 603 -33.30 -5.59 9.54
CA ARG A 603 -32.38 -6.49 8.83
C ARG A 603 -30.91 -6.08 8.96
N ASN A 604 -30.65 -4.80 9.21
CA ASN A 604 -29.30 -4.26 9.33
C ASN A 604 -29.26 -3.11 10.36
N ALA A 605 -29.24 -3.47 11.64
CA ALA A 605 -29.19 -2.50 12.74
C ALA A 605 -27.86 -1.74 12.84
N ARG A 606 -26.84 -2.16 12.09
CA ARG A 606 -25.51 -1.52 12.00
C ARG A 606 -25.41 -0.51 10.85
N ASN A 607 -26.48 -0.29 10.08
CA ASN A 607 -26.50 0.75 9.05
C ASN A 607 -26.58 2.16 9.67
N SER A 608 -25.43 2.78 9.94
CA SER A 608 -25.35 4.15 10.50
C SER A 608 -26.10 5.21 9.66
N LYS A 609 -26.12 5.08 8.32
CA LYS A 609 -26.91 5.97 7.45
C LYS A 609 -28.42 5.74 7.62
N GLY A 610 -28.85 4.50 7.82
CA GLY A 610 -30.26 4.17 8.05
C GLY A 610 -30.82 4.86 9.29
N TRP A 611 -30.07 4.84 10.40
CA TRP A 611 -30.44 5.56 11.63
C TRP A 611 -30.50 7.08 11.43
N SER A 612 -29.59 7.62 10.62
CA SER A 612 -29.56 9.05 10.27
C SER A 612 -30.81 9.48 9.50
N LEU A 613 -31.17 8.70 8.47
CA LEU A 613 -32.38 8.95 7.68
C LEU A 613 -33.64 8.83 8.56
N LYS A 614 -33.69 7.84 9.45
CA LYS A 614 -34.79 7.69 10.42
C LYS A 614 -34.92 8.90 11.35
N ALA A 615 -33.82 9.45 11.86
CA ALA A 615 -33.85 10.67 12.68
C ALA A 615 -34.43 11.86 11.89
N ALA A 616 -33.97 12.06 10.65
CA ALA A 616 -34.47 13.11 9.77
C ALA A 616 -35.98 12.97 9.47
N ILE A 617 -36.44 11.74 9.17
CA ILE A 617 -37.87 11.44 8.93
C ILE A 617 -38.69 11.74 10.19
N LEU A 618 -38.25 11.29 11.38
CA LEU A 618 -38.94 11.55 12.65
C LEU A 618 -39.01 13.05 12.96
N ARG A 619 -37.94 13.81 12.68
CA ARG A 619 -37.92 15.27 12.82
C ARG A 619 -38.90 15.94 11.86
N LYS A 620 -38.97 15.52 10.59
CA LYS A 620 -39.94 16.05 9.61
C LYS A 620 -41.39 15.74 9.96
N LYS A 621 -41.63 14.66 10.70
CA LYS A 621 -42.93 14.33 11.32
C LYS A 621 -43.17 15.04 12.66
N GLU A 622 -42.29 15.96 13.05
CA GLU A 622 -42.34 16.68 14.34
C GLU A 622 -42.31 15.78 15.59
N SER A 623 -41.90 14.51 15.43
CA SER A 623 -41.77 13.52 16.51
C SER A 623 -40.43 13.67 17.24
N TYR A 624 -40.13 14.87 17.74
CA TYR A 624 -38.81 15.25 18.22
C TYR A 624 -38.25 14.36 19.33
N LYS A 625 -39.09 13.95 20.28
CA LYS A 625 -38.66 13.05 21.37
C LYS A 625 -38.19 11.70 20.84
N ALA A 626 -38.93 11.11 19.90
CA ALA A 626 -38.55 9.85 19.28
C ALA A 626 -37.28 10.01 18.42
N ALA A 627 -37.14 11.14 17.73
CA ALA A 627 -35.94 11.47 16.97
C ALA A 627 -34.70 11.57 17.87
N LEU A 628 -34.79 12.24 19.03
CA LEU A 628 -33.68 12.32 19.99
C LEU A 628 -33.29 10.94 20.53
N VAL A 629 -34.26 10.12 20.95
CA VAL A 629 -33.98 8.73 21.39
C VAL A 629 -33.31 7.93 20.28
N ASN A 630 -33.73 8.10 19.03
CA ASN A 630 -33.10 7.47 17.87
C ASN A 630 -31.63 7.92 17.70
N THR A 631 -31.34 9.21 17.88
CA THR A 631 -29.95 9.73 17.82
C THR A 631 -29.08 9.18 18.95
N GLU A 632 -29.59 9.10 20.19
CA GLU A 632 -28.87 8.53 21.32
C GLU A 632 -28.59 7.04 21.11
N THR A 633 -29.57 6.32 20.56
CA THR A 633 -29.47 4.89 20.25
C THR A 633 -28.37 4.56 19.24
N VAL A 634 -28.19 5.39 18.21
CA VAL A 634 -27.10 5.18 17.23
C VAL A 634 -25.75 5.67 17.76
N LEU A 635 -25.71 6.73 18.58
CA LEU A 635 -24.47 7.22 19.19
C LEU A 635 -23.85 6.21 20.17
N GLY A 636 -24.67 5.35 20.80
CA GLY A 636 -24.18 4.23 21.59
C GLY A 636 -23.56 3.08 20.78
N ARG A 637 -23.81 3.02 19.46
CA ARG A 637 -23.22 2.03 18.54
C ARG A 637 -22.04 2.60 17.74
N ASP A 638 -22.21 3.84 17.29
CA ASP A 638 -21.28 4.60 16.47
C ASP A 638 -21.11 6.00 17.09
N PRO A 639 -20.11 6.21 17.96
CA PRO A 639 -19.87 7.49 18.62
C PRO A 639 -19.45 8.61 17.66
N PHE A 640 -19.06 8.27 16.42
CA PHE A 640 -18.75 9.18 15.32
C PHE A 640 -19.88 9.25 14.28
N ASN A 641 -21.13 9.00 14.69
CA ASN A 641 -22.27 9.28 13.84
C ASN A 641 -22.51 10.79 13.78
N LEU A 642 -21.80 11.46 12.87
CA LEU A 642 -21.88 12.92 12.72
C LEU A 642 -23.30 13.40 12.39
N SER A 643 -24.06 12.64 11.58
CA SER A 643 -25.46 12.94 11.30
C SER A 643 -26.32 13.00 12.56
N ALA A 644 -26.08 12.12 13.53
CA ALA A 644 -26.86 12.10 14.76
C ALA A 644 -26.69 13.41 15.56
N TYR A 645 -25.45 13.92 15.67
CA TYR A 645 -25.20 15.22 16.31
C TYR A 645 -25.82 16.38 15.52
N TYR A 646 -25.76 16.33 14.19
CA TYR A 646 -26.38 17.38 13.36
C TYR A 646 -27.92 17.34 13.44
N GLU A 647 -28.53 16.16 13.47
CA GLU A 647 -29.97 16.02 13.71
C GLU A 647 -30.36 16.50 15.11
N GLN A 648 -29.57 16.21 16.15
CA GLN A 648 -29.77 16.80 17.48
C GLN A 648 -29.76 18.33 17.43
N HIS A 649 -28.79 18.93 16.71
CA HIS A 649 -28.75 20.38 16.50
C HIS A 649 -30.04 20.91 15.87
N LEU A 650 -30.49 20.30 14.76
CA LEU A 650 -31.72 20.69 14.08
C LEU A 650 -32.96 20.54 14.97
N ILE A 651 -33.06 19.44 15.73
CA ILE A 651 -34.18 19.17 16.63
C ILE A 651 -34.21 20.18 17.78
N TYR A 652 -33.08 20.44 18.45
CA TYR A 652 -33.04 21.40 19.55
C TYR A 652 -33.34 22.83 19.11
N ASN A 653 -32.97 23.21 17.88
CA ASN A 653 -33.40 24.49 17.30
C ASN A 653 -34.93 24.58 17.15
N GLN A 654 -35.59 23.51 16.69
CA GLN A 654 -37.05 23.47 16.59
C GLN A 654 -37.73 23.53 17.97
N LEU A 655 -37.10 22.96 18.99
CA LEU A 655 -37.57 23.01 20.39
C LEU A 655 -37.26 24.34 21.10
N GLY A 656 -36.51 25.26 20.47
CA GLY A 656 -36.06 26.50 21.08
C GLY A 656 -34.95 26.35 22.12
N GLU A 657 -34.33 25.17 22.21
CA GLU A 657 -33.27 24.83 23.18
C GLU A 657 -31.87 25.19 22.65
N LYS A 658 -31.64 26.49 22.39
CA LYS A 658 -30.45 26.99 21.70
C LYS A 658 -29.11 26.49 22.27
N GLY A 659 -28.94 26.45 23.59
CA GLY A 659 -27.69 25.99 24.21
C GLY A 659 -27.35 24.53 23.90
N LYS A 660 -28.36 23.64 23.82
CA LYS A 660 -28.13 22.24 23.41
C LYS A 660 -27.91 22.12 21.92
N ALA A 661 -28.59 22.93 21.12
CA ALA A 661 -28.39 22.99 19.67
C ALA A 661 -26.95 23.40 19.33
N ASP A 662 -26.44 24.46 19.96
CA ASP A 662 -25.06 24.92 19.80
C ASP A 662 -24.05 23.87 20.28
N GLY A 663 -24.34 23.19 21.41
CA GLY A 663 -23.52 22.08 21.90
C GLY A 663 -23.42 20.90 20.92
N ALA A 664 -24.53 20.51 20.31
CA ALA A 664 -24.56 19.43 19.33
C ALA A 664 -23.84 19.81 18.03
N LEU A 665 -24.00 21.05 17.55
CA LEU A 665 -23.25 21.56 16.38
C LEU A 665 -21.74 21.62 16.65
N ASN A 666 -21.34 22.07 17.85
CA ASN A 666 -19.94 22.09 18.24
C ASN A 666 -19.34 20.68 18.27
N LYS A 667 -20.09 19.66 18.73
CA LYS A 667 -19.66 18.25 18.63
C LYS A 667 -19.52 17.80 17.18
N PHE A 668 -20.49 18.10 16.32
CA PHE A 668 -20.42 17.78 14.89
C PHE A 668 -19.18 18.41 14.22
N LEU A 669 -18.97 19.71 14.39
CA LEU A 669 -17.85 20.45 13.78
C LEU A 669 -16.50 20.03 14.38
N GLY A 670 -16.45 19.76 15.69
CA GLY A 670 -15.26 19.30 16.39
C GLY A 670 -14.84 17.90 15.96
N LEU A 671 -15.75 16.93 15.98
CA LEU A 671 -15.46 15.55 15.59
C LEU A 671 -15.19 15.42 14.09
N SER A 672 -15.84 16.20 13.23
CA SER A 672 -15.54 16.21 11.79
C SER A 672 -14.28 16.99 11.42
N ARG A 673 -13.68 17.70 12.38
CA ARG A 673 -12.59 18.68 12.21
C ARG A 673 -12.86 19.74 11.15
N LYS A 674 -14.14 19.98 10.83
CA LYS A 674 -14.58 20.78 9.68
C LYS A 674 -13.97 20.32 8.35
N SER A 675 -13.62 19.04 8.23
CA SER A 675 -13.11 18.47 6.99
C SER A 675 -14.14 18.61 5.88
N VAL A 676 -13.75 19.24 4.77
CA VAL A 676 -14.63 19.49 3.63
C VAL A 676 -15.21 18.20 3.06
N GLN A 677 -14.44 17.11 3.07
CA GLN A 677 -14.88 15.82 2.54
C GLN A 677 -15.92 15.16 3.45
N ASN A 678 -15.81 15.33 4.77
CA ASN A 678 -16.84 14.92 5.73
C ASN A 678 -18.12 15.72 5.48
N LEU A 679 -18.04 17.06 5.43
CA LEU A 679 -19.19 17.92 5.19
C LEU A 679 -19.91 17.60 3.87
N ILE A 680 -19.17 17.38 2.77
CA ILE A 680 -19.73 16.92 1.49
C ILE A 680 -20.44 15.57 1.64
N ALA A 681 -19.81 14.59 2.29
CA ALA A 681 -20.37 13.25 2.42
C ALA A 681 -21.73 13.28 3.16
N TYR A 682 -21.82 14.04 4.25
CA TYR A 682 -23.06 14.14 5.03
C TYR A 682 -24.10 15.07 4.38
N ALA A 683 -23.69 16.13 3.67
CA ALA A 683 -24.62 16.94 2.87
C ALA A 683 -25.27 16.12 1.75
N LEU A 684 -24.50 15.25 1.08
CA LEU A 684 -25.02 14.34 0.05
C LEU A 684 -25.98 13.28 0.62
N ASP A 685 -25.84 12.88 1.88
CA ASP A 685 -26.80 12.00 2.56
C ASP A 685 -28.17 12.69 2.67
N TYR A 686 -28.22 13.97 3.07
CA TYR A 686 -29.46 14.76 3.08
C TYR A 686 -30.03 14.99 1.67
N ALA A 687 -29.19 15.37 0.71
CA ALA A 687 -29.61 15.62 -0.66
C ALA A 687 -30.17 14.36 -1.33
N SER A 688 -29.64 13.17 -1.00
CA SER A 688 -30.14 11.88 -1.52
C SER A 688 -31.57 11.55 -1.07
N ALA A 689 -32.03 12.16 0.03
CA ALA A 689 -33.38 12.08 0.57
C ALA A 689 -34.24 13.31 0.22
N GLY A 690 -33.76 14.21 -0.66
CA GLY A 690 -34.49 15.41 -1.07
C GLY A 690 -34.49 16.55 -0.05
N LEU A 691 -33.72 16.42 1.03
CA LEU A 691 -33.62 17.39 2.11
C LEU A 691 -32.59 18.48 1.79
N PHE A 692 -32.83 19.22 0.70
CA PHE A 692 -31.88 20.19 0.15
C PHE A 692 -31.64 21.39 1.07
N ASP A 693 -32.62 21.81 1.88
CA ASP A 693 -32.44 22.88 2.87
C ASP A 693 -31.40 22.51 3.92
N GLU A 694 -31.50 21.30 4.47
CA GLU A 694 -30.53 20.77 5.41
C GLU A 694 -29.16 20.54 4.78
N ALA A 695 -29.13 20.04 3.54
CA ALA A 695 -27.88 19.87 2.80
C ALA A 695 -27.15 21.21 2.56
N ILE A 696 -27.88 22.27 2.20
CA ILE A 696 -27.34 23.63 2.02
C ILE A 696 -26.82 24.16 3.36
N GLN A 697 -27.60 24.07 4.44
CA GLN A 697 -27.20 24.57 5.76
C GLN A 697 -25.93 23.86 6.25
N LEU A 698 -25.88 22.53 6.15
CA LEU A 698 -24.74 21.74 6.59
C LEU A 698 -23.49 22.09 5.77
N LEU A 699 -23.63 22.11 4.45
CA LEU A 699 -22.49 22.33 3.54
C LEU A 699 -22.00 23.78 3.58
N SER A 700 -22.86 24.74 3.94
CA SER A 700 -22.46 26.15 4.12
C SER A 700 -21.41 26.33 5.21
N HIS A 701 -21.35 25.43 6.21
CA HIS A 701 -20.27 25.45 7.20
C HIS A 701 -18.88 25.21 6.62
N ALA A 702 -18.77 24.70 5.39
CA ALA A 702 -17.49 24.58 4.68
C ALA A 702 -16.97 25.92 4.15
N ILE A 703 -17.83 26.95 4.04
CA ILE A 703 -17.48 28.28 3.50
C ILE A 703 -17.61 29.42 4.53
N ASP A 704 -18.10 29.12 5.74
CA ASP A 704 -18.25 30.09 6.82
C ASP A 704 -16.91 30.74 7.19
N GLY A 705 -16.76 32.03 6.86
CA GLY A 705 -15.60 32.84 7.23
C GLY A 705 -14.39 32.72 6.29
N ASN A 706 -14.47 31.95 5.19
CA ASN A 706 -13.41 31.85 4.19
C ASN A 706 -13.97 31.49 2.79
N GLU A 707 -14.71 32.41 2.18
CA GLU A 707 -15.33 32.18 0.85
C GLU A 707 -14.31 32.15 -0.31
N GLU A 708 -13.12 32.72 -0.13
CA GLU A 708 -12.10 32.87 -1.20
C GLU A 708 -11.20 31.64 -1.36
N GLU A 709 -11.06 30.80 -0.32
CA GLU A 709 -10.26 29.55 -0.32
C GLU A 709 -11.14 28.28 -0.27
N CYS A 710 -12.29 28.31 -0.93
CA CYS A 710 -13.25 27.19 -0.88
C CYS A 710 -12.92 26.08 -1.90
N TYR A 711 -12.95 24.82 -1.45
CA TYR A 711 -12.90 23.63 -2.31
C TYR A 711 -13.99 23.69 -3.41
N PRO A 712 -13.66 23.71 -4.71
CA PRO A 712 -14.61 24.03 -5.79
C PRO A 712 -15.89 23.17 -5.79
N MET A 713 -15.79 21.87 -5.49
CA MET A 713 -16.98 21.00 -5.47
C MET A 713 -18.00 21.38 -4.41
N VAL A 714 -17.61 22.04 -3.31
CA VAL A 714 -18.58 22.57 -2.33
C VAL A 714 -19.52 23.55 -3.03
N LEU A 715 -18.97 24.46 -3.82
CA LEU A 715 -19.73 25.47 -4.55
C LEU A 715 -20.59 24.86 -5.65
N TYR A 716 -20.06 23.87 -6.39
CA TYR A 716 -20.87 23.12 -7.36
C TYR A 716 -22.04 22.38 -6.69
N TYR A 717 -21.83 21.74 -5.54
CA TYR A 717 -22.91 21.07 -4.81
C TYR A 717 -23.92 22.07 -4.25
N LEU A 718 -23.49 23.21 -3.71
CA LEU A 718 -24.41 24.28 -3.27
C LEU A 718 -25.25 24.82 -4.44
N GLY A 719 -24.62 25.07 -5.59
CA GLY A 719 -25.34 25.48 -6.80
C GLY A 719 -26.40 24.45 -7.21
N TRP A 720 -26.02 23.17 -7.17
CA TRP A 720 -26.93 22.06 -7.46
C TRP A 720 -28.08 21.94 -6.47
N PHE A 721 -27.82 22.06 -5.16
CA PHE A 721 -28.88 22.01 -4.15
C PHE A 721 -29.87 23.18 -4.31
N HIS A 722 -29.38 24.39 -4.61
CA HIS A 722 -30.26 25.54 -4.92
C HIS A 722 -31.07 25.31 -6.19
N ALA A 723 -30.47 24.75 -7.24
CA ALA A 723 -31.19 24.39 -8.48
C ALA A 723 -32.32 23.38 -8.21
N LYS A 724 -32.06 22.33 -7.41
CA LYS A 724 -33.10 21.34 -7.05
C LYS A 724 -34.21 21.90 -6.17
N LYS A 725 -33.98 23.02 -5.49
CA LYS A 725 -35.02 23.79 -4.80
C LYS A 725 -35.80 24.76 -5.71
N GLY A 726 -35.37 24.95 -6.95
CA GLY A 726 -35.91 25.95 -7.87
C GLY A 726 -35.41 27.38 -7.62
N ASP A 727 -34.33 27.56 -6.85
CA ASP A 727 -33.67 28.85 -6.65
C ASP A 727 -32.56 29.08 -7.70
N GLU A 728 -33.01 29.31 -8.93
CA GLU A 728 -32.18 29.52 -10.13
C GLU A 728 -31.12 30.62 -9.93
N LYS A 729 -31.47 31.68 -9.19
CA LYS A 729 -30.58 32.84 -8.99
C LYS A 729 -29.39 32.46 -8.11
N SER A 730 -29.63 31.76 -7.00
CA SER A 730 -28.54 31.30 -6.13
C SER A 730 -27.76 30.18 -6.79
N ALA A 731 -28.43 29.29 -7.54
CA ALA A 731 -27.77 28.22 -8.30
C ALA A 731 -26.70 28.79 -9.25
N LEU A 732 -27.08 29.72 -10.13
CA LEU A 732 -26.16 30.37 -11.06
C LEU A 732 -25.02 31.10 -10.33
N LYS A 733 -25.33 31.80 -9.23
CA LYS A 733 -24.32 32.48 -8.42
C LYS A 733 -23.25 31.51 -7.90
N PHE A 734 -23.65 30.36 -7.37
CA PHE A 734 -22.71 29.37 -6.85
C PHE A 734 -21.94 28.68 -7.96
N TYR A 735 -22.55 28.36 -9.11
CA TYR A 735 -21.83 27.81 -10.25
C TYR A 735 -20.78 28.79 -10.81
N GLN A 736 -21.12 30.08 -10.94
CA GLN A 736 -20.15 31.10 -11.36
C GLN A 736 -18.98 31.23 -10.38
N LYS A 737 -19.26 31.20 -9.07
CA LYS A 737 -18.20 31.17 -8.05
C LYS A 737 -17.33 29.91 -8.17
N ALA A 738 -17.95 28.75 -8.38
CA ALA A 738 -17.25 27.47 -8.52
C ALA A 738 -16.28 27.48 -9.71
N ALA A 739 -16.72 28.04 -10.86
CA ALA A 739 -15.90 28.15 -12.07
C ALA A 739 -14.64 29.01 -11.90
N THR A 740 -14.63 29.91 -10.90
CA THR A 740 -13.50 30.81 -10.60
C THR A 740 -12.69 30.40 -9.36
N ALA A 741 -13.12 29.35 -8.65
CA ALA A 741 -12.45 28.90 -7.43
C ALA A 741 -11.10 28.23 -7.77
N PRO A 742 -10.07 28.34 -6.89
CA PRO A 742 -8.78 27.71 -7.12
C PRO A 742 -8.92 26.19 -7.34
N PRO A 743 -8.32 25.63 -8.41
CA PRO A 743 -8.49 24.22 -8.75
C PRO A 743 -7.60 23.27 -7.96
N ASP A 744 -6.63 23.82 -7.22
CA ASP A 744 -5.63 23.07 -6.46
C ASP A 744 -6.29 22.08 -5.51
N TYR A 745 -5.78 20.84 -5.50
CA TYR A 745 -6.26 19.75 -4.65
C TYR A 745 -7.73 19.34 -4.86
N CYS A 746 -8.40 19.86 -5.90
CA CYS A 746 -9.79 19.52 -6.21
C CYS A 746 -9.88 18.31 -7.14
N PHE A 747 -10.09 17.14 -6.55
CA PHE A 747 -10.10 15.83 -7.24
C PHE A 747 -11.45 15.10 -7.02
N PRO A 748 -12.49 15.41 -7.81
CA PRO A 748 -13.81 14.80 -7.61
C PRO A 748 -13.80 13.31 -7.98
N ASN A 749 -14.31 12.45 -7.08
CA ASN A 749 -14.37 11.00 -7.30
C ASN A 749 -15.75 10.36 -7.01
N ARG A 750 -16.78 11.16 -6.72
CA ARG A 750 -18.14 10.69 -6.39
C ARG A 750 -19.02 10.54 -7.63
N LEU A 751 -19.94 9.57 -7.65
CA LEU A 751 -20.87 9.41 -8.78
C LEU A 751 -21.82 10.60 -8.89
N GLN A 752 -22.22 11.17 -7.75
CA GLN A 752 -23.07 12.35 -7.63
C GLN A 752 -22.45 13.60 -8.27
N ALA A 753 -21.11 13.66 -8.41
CA ALA A 753 -20.46 14.80 -9.07
C ALA A 753 -20.76 14.85 -10.58
N ILE A 754 -21.06 13.71 -11.23
CA ILE A 754 -21.32 13.67 -12.68
C ILE A 754 -22.54 14.53 -13.06
N PRO A 755 -23.76 14.27 -12.54
CA PRO A 755 -24.91 15.07 -12.91
C PRO A 755 -24.77 16.53 -12.47
N VAL A 756 -24.11 16.78 -11.32
CA VAL A 756 -23.84 18.14 -10.81
C VAL A 756 -23.01 18.97 -11.79
N LEU A 757 -21.89 18.43 -12.25
CA LEU A 757 -20.98 19.14 -13.17
C LEU A 757 -21.60 19.26 -14.57
N ARG A 758 -22.38 18.28 -15.02
CA ARG A 758 -23.13 18.38 -16.29
C ARG A 758 -24.17 19.50 -16.23
N GLU A 759 -24.93 19.57 -15.14
CA GLU A 759 -25.93 20.64 -14.93
C GLU A 759 -25.25 22.01 -14.82
N ALA A 760 -24.10 22.11 -14.16
CA ALA A 760 -23.33 23.36 -14.11
C ALA A 760 -22.93 23.87 -15.51
N MET A 761 -22.52 22.97 -16.43
CA MET A 761 -22.22 23.32 -17.82
C MET A 761 -23.45 23.78 -18.62
N GLU A 762 -24.65 23.32 -18.25
CA GLU A 762 -25.91 23.78 -18.85
C GLU A 762 -26.28 25.20 -18.37
N TYR A 763 -25.98 25.52 -17.10
CA TYR A 763 -26.20 26.84 -16.52
C TYR A 763 -25.17 27.88 -16.97
N ASN A 764 -23.91 27.46 -17.14
CA ASN A 764 -22.79 28.32 -17.51
C ASN A 764 -21.93 27.64 -18.58
N ASN A 765 -22.15 28.01 -19.84
CA ASN A 765 -21.39 27.49 -20.98
C ASN A 765 -19.95 28.05 -21.08
N GLU A 766 -19.60 29.06 -20.29
CA GLU A 766 -18.26 29.62 -20.16
C GLU A 766 -17.46 28.95 -19.02
N ASP A 767 -18.04 27.99 -18.31
CA ASP A 767 -17.34 27.24 -17.26
C ASP A 767 -16.34 26.25 -17.87
N SER A 768 -15.04 26.60 -17.85
CA SER A 768 -13.96 25.69 -18.26
C SER A 768 -13.61 24.63 -17.21
N MET A 769 -14.02 24.82 -15.95
CA MET A 769 -13.62 23.99 -14.82
C MET A 769 -14.53 22.78 -14.63
N ALA A 770 -15.84 22.93 -14.83
CA ALA A 770 -16.78 21.81 -14.81
C ALA A 770 -16.40 20.67 -15.79
N PRO A 771 -16.11 20.93 -17.09
CA PRO A 771 -15.61 19.90 -17.99
C PRO A 771 -14.21 19.41 -17.58
N TYR A 772 -13.34 20.25 -17.01
CA TYR A 772 -12.05 19.76 -16.50
C TYR A 772 -12.22 18.69 -15.41
N TYR A 773 -13.08 18.94 -14.43
CA TYR A 773 -13.36 18.03 -13.32
C TYR A 773 -14.04 16.74 -13.79
N LEU A 774 -14.96 16.83 -14.76
CA LEU A 774 -15.52 15.63 -15.41
C LEU A 774 -14.42 14.83 -16.11
N GLY A 775 -13.48 15.50 -16.78
CA GLY A 775 -12.33 14.86 -17.39
C GLY A 775 -11.50 14.06 -16.40
N CYS A 776 -11.16 14.65 -15.24
CA CYS A 776 -10.42 13.98 -14.16
C CYS A 776 -11.17 12.75 -13.62
N LEU A 777 -12.44 12.92 -13.31
CA LEU A 777 -13.29 11.85 -12.78
C LEU A 777 -13.45 10.69 -13.78
N PHE A 778 -13.63 10.98 -15.07
CA PHE A 778 -13.74 9.93 -16.09
C PHE A 778 -12.40 9.26 -16.40
N TYR A 779 -11.28 9.99 -16.29
CA TYR A 779 -9.95 9.40 -16.48
C TYR A 779 -9.61 8.43 -15.35
N ASP A 780 -9.87 8.80 -14.09
CA ASP A 780 -9.75 7.89 -12.94
C ASP A 780 -10.57 6.60 -13.15
N ARG A 781 -11.80 6.76 -13.62
CA ARG A 781 -12.71 5.65 -13.97
C ARG A 781 -12.42 5.02 -15.32
N ARG A 782 -11.23 5.20 -15.91
CA ARG A 782 -10.81 4.56 -17.17
C ARG A 782 -11.81 4.72 -18.33
N GLN A 783 -12.60 5.80 -18.33
CA GLN A 783 -13.47 6.20 -19.42
C GLN A 783 -12.71 7.19 -20.31
N ASP A 784 -11.61 6.70 -20.89
CA ASP A 784 -10.56 7.54 -21.49
C ASP A 784 -11.10 8.46 -22.61
N GLU A 785 -12.01 7.96 -23.46
CA GLU A 785 -12.62 8.76 -24.54
C GLU A 785 -13.45 9.94 -24.01
N LEU A 786 -14.25 9.70 -22.97
CA LEU A 786 -15.04 10.76 -22.32
C LEU A 786 -14.12 11.76 -21.63
N ALA A 787 -13.09 11.28 -20.93
CA ALA A 787 -12.13 12.12 -20.24
C ALA A 787 -11.44 13.10 -21.19
N ILE A 788 -10.92 12.58 -22.32
CA ILE A 788 -10.26 13.38 -23.35
C ILE A 788 -11.23 14.41 -23.93
N ARG A 789 -12.47 14.02 -24.26
CA ARG A 789 -13.47 14.94 -24.81
C ARG A 789 -13.78 16.09 -23.86
N TYR A 790 -13.92 15.81 -22.57
CA TYR A 790 -14.20 16.83 -21.57
C TYR A 790 -12.99 17.74 -21.32
N TRP A 791 -11.76 17.22 -21.29
CA TRP A 791 -10.56 18.06 -21.23
C TRP A 791 -10.33 18.90 -22.50
N GLU A 792 -10.66 18.38 -23.69
CA GLU A 792 -10.61 19.16 -24.93
C GLU A 792 -11.63 20.31 -24.89
N ASN A 793 -12.85 20.08 -24.40
CA ASN A 793 -13.83 21.14 -24.16
C ASN A 793 -13.32 22.19 -23.17
N SER A 794 -12.78 21.77 -22.02
CA SER A 794 -12.18 22.68 -21.03
C SER A 794 -11.09 23.57 -21.65
N LYS A 795 -10.18 22.98 -22.44
CA LYS A 795 -9.11 23.70 -23.15
C LYS A 795 -9.66 24.65 -24.22
N GLU A 796 -10.74 24.30 -24.91
CA GLU A 796 -11.39 25.17 -25.91
C GLU A 796 -11.98 26.43 -25.26
N ILE A 797 -12.54 26.30 -24.03
CA ILE A 797 -13.07 27.43 -23.27
C ILE A 797 -11.92 28.26 -22.66
N ASN A 798 -10.92 27.61 -22.05
CA ASN A 798 -9.76 28.26 -21.44
C ASN A 798 -8.45 27.55 -21.80
N SER A 799 -7.70 28.13 -22.73
CA SER A 799 -6.44 27.56 -23.20
C SER A 799 -5.22 27.90 -22.33
N ASP A 800 -5.40 28.68 -21.26
CA ASP A 800 -4.32 29.15 -20.38
C ASP A 800 -4.25 28.40 -19.05
N PHE A 801 -5.02 27.32 -18.89
CA PHE A 801 -4.94 26.46 -17.71
C PHE A 801 -3.85 25.37 -17.89
N PRO A 802 -2.74 25.38 -17.12
CA PRO A 802 -1.63 24.44 -17.34
C PRO A 802 -2.03 22.96 -17.16
N THR A 803 -2.82 22.66 -16.11
CA THR A 803 -3.11 21.28 -15.71
C THR A 803 -3.99 20.55 -16.73
N VAL A 804 -4.87 21.24 -17.47
CA VAL A 804 -5.63 20.58 -18.55
C VAL A 804 -4.72 20.17 -19.72
N HIS A 805 -3.73 20.99 -20.06
CA HIS A 805 -2.73 20.63 -21.10
C HIS A 805 -1.84 19.47 -20.64
N ARG A 806 -1.41 19.48 -19.38
CA ARG A 806 -0.70 18.35 -18.76
C ARG A 806 -1.51 17.06 -18.90
N ASN A 807 -2.76 17.05 -18.42
CA ASN A 807 -3.62 15.87 -18.45
C ASN A 807 -3.91 15.38 -19.89
N LEU A 808 -4.13 16.30 -20.83
CA LEU A 808 -4.25 15.96 -22.24
C LEU A 808 -2.97 15.37 -22.80
N GLY A 809 -1.79 15.89 -22.43
CA GLY A 809 -0.51 15.33 -22.82
C GLY A 809 -0.36 13.87 -22.40
N ILE A 810 -0.73 13.54 -21.16
CA ILE A 810 -0.73 12.16 -20.64
C ILE A 810 -1.66 11.28 -21.46
N ALA A 811 -2.89 11.74 -21.71
CA ALA A 811 -3.89 10.99 -22.45
C ALA A 811 -3.52 10.80 -23.94
N TYR A 812 -2.98 11.83 -24.58
CA TYR A 812 -2.52 11.76 -25.96
C TYR A 812 -1.39 10.75 -26.14
N PHE A 813 -0.47 10.66 -25.17
CA PHE A 813 0.60 9.68 -25.18
C PHE A 813 0.07 8.27 -24.88
N ASN A 814 -0.51 8.06 -23.69
CA ASN A 814 -0.87 6.73 -23.19
C ASN A 814 -2.06 6.08 -23.92
N LYS A 815 -3.04 6.88 -24.36
CA LYS A 815 -4.33 6.36 -24.85
C LYS A 815 -4.50 6.50 -26.35
N LEU A 816 -4.02 7.62 -26.92
CA LEU A 816 -4.16 7.88 -28.36
C LEU A 816 -2.90 7.56 -29.18
N GLN A 817 -1.76 7.25 -28.53
CA GLN A 817 -0.48 6.99 -29.20
C GLN A 817 -0.06 8.15 -30.14
N LYS A 818 -0.21 9.39 -29.66
CA LYS A 818 0.13 10.63 -30.40
C LYS A 818 1.26 11.40 -29.68
N PRO A 819 2.52 10.94 -29.78
CA PRO A 819 3.63 11.50 -29.00
C PRO A 819 3.92 12.97 -29.32
N GLU A 820 3.80 13.41 -30.58
CA GLU A 820 4.05 14.81 -30.95
C GLU A 820 3.01 15.75 -30.34
N LYS A 821 1.74 15.32 -30.33
CA LYS A 821 0.64 16.08 -29.70
C LYS A 821 0.81 16.13 -28.19
N ALA A 822 1.32 15.05 -27.59
CA ALA A 822 1.63 14.99 -26.17
C ALA A 822 2.75 15.98 -25.79
N ILE A 823 3.86 16.01 -26.55
CA ILE A 823 4.96 16.95 -26.34
C ILE A 823 4.45 18.39 -26.43
N GLN A 824 3.71 18.75 -27.48
CA GLN A 824 3.18 20.11 -27.65
C GLN A 824 2.30 20.53 -26.48
N SER A 825 1.49 19.61 -25.95
CA SER A 825 0.62 19.89 -24.81
C SER A 825 1.43 20.06 -23.52
N PHE A 826 2.42 19.22 -23.26
CA PHE A 826 3.28 19.34 -22.08
C PHE A 826 4.19 20.57 -22.12
N GLU A 827 4.76 20.91 -23.28
CA GLU A 827 5.52 22.15 -23.45
C GLU A 827 4.63 23.36 -23.18
N LYS A 828 3.40 23.39 -23.71
CA LYS A 828 2.43 24.45 -23.40
C LYS A 828 2.08 24.49 -21.92
N ALA A 829 1.88 23.34 -21.26
CA ALA A 829 1.63 23.27 -19.82
C ALA A 829 2.78 23.90 -19.01
N PHE A 830 4.03 23.52 -19.30
CA PHE A 830 5.20 24.06 -18.62
C PHE A 830 5.41 25.55 -18.89
N PHE A 831 5.18 26.03 -20.12
CA PHE A 831 5.32 27.47 -20.42
C PHE A 831 4.19 28.33 -19.83
N LEU A 832 3.04 27.75 -19.49
CA LEU A 832 2.00 28.44 -18.73
C LEU A 832 2.32 28.51 -17.22
N ASP A 833 3.06 27.53 -16.68
CA ASP A 833 3.54 27.53 -15.30
C ASP A 833 4.99 27.02 -15.19
N THR A 834 5.93 27.95 -15.35
CA THR A 834 7.38 27.66 -15.34
C THR A 834 7.99 27.45 -13.96
N TYR A 835 7.15 27.43 -12.90
CA TYR A 835 7.58 27.17 -11.52
C TYR A 835 7.18 25.77 -11.03
N ASP A 836 6.48 24.99 -11.86
CA ASP A 836 6.04 23.64 -11.50
C ASP A 836 7.14 22.60 -11.82
N ALA A 837 7.88 22.22 -10.77
CA ALA A 837 8.95 21.22 -10.87
C ALA A 837 8.43 19.83 -11.29
N ARG A 838 7.16 19.51 -11.00
CA ARG A 838 6.56 18.24 -11.39
C ARG A 838 6.33 18.22 -12.90
N ILE A 839 5.75 19.28 -13.46
CA ILE A 839 5.55 19.38 -14.92
C ILE A 839 6.88 19.35 -15.66
N LEU A 840 7.93 20.00 -15.14
CA LEU A 840 9.28 19.92 -15.73
C LEU A 840 9.81 18.48 -15.75
N MET A 841 9.71 17.79 -14.60
CA MET A 841 10.12 16.39 -14.47
C MET A 841 9.39 15.48 -15.46
N GLU A 842 8.07 15.62 -15.55
CA GLU A 842 7.25 14.84 -16.47
C GLU A 842 7.53 15.16 -17.94
N LEU A 843 7.76 16.43 -18.28
CA LEU A 843 8.15 16.82 -19.62
C LEU A 843 9.49 16.21 -20.02
N ASP A 844 10.48 16.18 -19.11
CA ASP A 844 11.76 15.54 -19.39
C ASP A 844 11.63 14.00 -19.50
N GLN A 845 10.79 13.37 -18.68
CA GLN A 845 10.43 11.96 -18.86
C GLN A 845 9.80 11.70 -20.23
N LEU A 846 8.88 12.56 -20.67
CA LEU A 846 8.27 12.46 -22.00
C LEU A 846 9.32 12.62 -23.10
N TYR A 847 10.22 13.58 -22.99
CA TYR A 847 11.34 13.75 -23.91
C TYR A 847 12.23 12.50 -23.99
N LYS A 848 12.52 11.87 -22.85
CA LYS A 848 13.25 10.59 -22.80
C LYS A 848 12.48 9.48 -23.53
N ARG A 849 11.17 9.36 -23.27
CA ARG A 849 10.29 8.36 -23.91
C ARG A 849 10.16 8.55 -25.42
N THR A 850 10.19 9.80 -25.89
CA THR A 850 10.15 10.13 -27.33
C THR A 850 11.54 10.25 -27.94
N ASN A 851 12.56 9.71 -27.26
CA ASN A 851 13.93 9.61 -27.75
C ASN A 851 14.58 10.95 -28.15
N LYS A 852 14.33 12.02 -27.39
CA LYS A 852 14.93 13.35 -27.61
C LYS A 852 16.43 13.32 -27.28
N ASP A 853 17.22 14.04 -28.06
CA ASP A 853 18.67 14.12 -27.90
C ASP A 853 19.09 14.50 -26.46
N PRO A 854 19.97 13.71 -25.81
CA PRO A 854 20.40 13.95 -24.43
C PRO A 854 21.05 15.31 -24.18
N ARG A 855 21.75 15.90 -25.16
CA ARG A 855 22.35 17.24 -24.99
C ARG A 855 21.27 18.31 -24.95
N GLN A 856 20.22 18.19 -25.77
CA GLN A 856 19.09 19.11 -25.74
C GLN A 856 18.32 19.01 -24.42
N ARG A 857 18.14 17.78 -23.89
CA ARG A 857 17.52 17.57 -22.58
C ARG A 857 18.33 18.23 -21.47
N LEU A 858 19.65 18.00 -21.42
CA LEU A 858 20.53 18.63 -20.44
C LEU A 858 20.48 20.16 -20.52
N GLN A 859 20.61 20.73 -21.72
CA GLN A 859 20.52 22.19 -21.94
C GLN A 859 19.17 22.78 -21.52
N PHE A 860 18.09 22.00 -21.59
CA PHE A 860 16.77 22.42 -21.14
C PHE A 860 16.70 22.44 -19.61
N LEU A 861 17.14 21.37 -18.95
CA LEU A 861 17.19 21.31 -17.48
C LEU A 861 18.10 22.38 -16.87
N GLU A 862 19.26 22.65 -17.49
CA GLU A 862 20.19 23.70 -17.05
C GLU A 862 19.62 25.13 -17.11
N LYS A 863 18.52 25.36 -17.85
CA LYS A 863 17.81 26.65 -17.86
C LYS A 863 16.85 26.82 -16.68
N HIS A 864 16.56 25.74 -15.95
CA HIS A 864 15.54 25.69 -14.90
C HIS A 864 16.10 25.10 -13.60
N MET A 865 17.30 25.52 -13.23
CA MET A 865 18.10 24.93 -12.14
C MET A 865 17.38 24.93 -10.78
N ASP A 866 16.65 25.98 -10.44
CA ASP A 866 15.91 26.05 -9.16
C ASP A 866 14.92 24.88 -9.00
N LEU A 867 14.25 24.49 -10.09
CA LEU A 867 13.32 23.35 -10.10
C LEU A 867 14.04 22.01 -10.08
N VAL A 868 15.18 21.93 -10.78
CA VAL A 868 16.02 20.73 -10.83
C VAL A 868 16.65 20.44 -9.47
N GLU A 869 17.09 21.46 -8.75
CA GLU A 869 17.69 21.31 -7.41
C GLU A 869 16.64 21.02 -6.34
N PHE A 870 15.40 21.44 -6.56
CA PHE A 870 14.30 21.21 -5.63
C PHE A 870 13.95 19.71 -5.44
N ARG A 871 14.07 18.88 -6.48
CA ARG A 871 13.69 17.45 -6.48
C ARG A 871 14.88 16.51 -6.67
N ASP A 872 14.87 15.37 -5.96
CA ASP A 872 15.92 14.36 -6.07
C ASP A 872 15.94 13.67 -7.45
N ASP A 873 14.78 13.43 -8.05
CA ASP A 873 14.64 12.76 -9.35
C ASP A 873 15.20 13.58 -10.53
N LEU A 874 14.85 14.86 -10.63
CA LEU A 874 15.41 15.78 -11.62
C LEU A 874 16.90 16.00 -11.42
N TYR A 875 17.34 16.16 -10.18
CA TYR A 875 18.75 16.32 -9.86
C TYR A 875 19.56 15.09 -10.29
N LEU A 876 19.04 13.89 -10.02
CA LEU A 876 19.66 12.64 -10.44
C LEU A 876 19.66 12.49 -11.97
N GLU A 877 18.58 12.85 -12.66
CA GLU A 877 18.53 12.79 -14.13
C GLU A 877 19.55 13.77 -14.76
N ARG A 878 19.78 14.95 -14.15
CA ARG A 878 20.88 15.85 -14.55
C ARG A 878 22.25 15.17 -14.41
N ALA A 879 22.50 14.53 -13.27
CA ALA A 879 23.76 13.79 -13.05
C ALA A 879 23.92 12.63 -14.06
N ALA A 880 22.84 11.90 -14.34
CA ALA A 880 22.82 10.81 -15.32
C ALA A 880 23.11 11.30 -16.75
N LEU A 881 22.61 12.49 -17.13
CA LEU A 881 22.91 13.11 -18.42
C LEU A 881 24.39 13.51 -18.53
N TYR A 882 25.01 14.06 -17.48
CA TYR A 882 26.45 14.32 -17.48
C TYR A 882 27.27 13.04 -17.62
N ASN A 883 26.93 12.00 -16.84
CA ASN A 883 27.54 10.67 -16.97
C ASN A 883 27.42 10.16 -18.41
N PHE A 884 26.23 10.20 -19.00
CA PHE A 884 26.01 9.73 -20.37
C PHE A 884 26.82 10.51 -21.43
N LEU A 885 27.02 11.81 -21.21
CA LEU A 885 27.77 12.70 -22.11
C LEU A 885 29.30 12.64 -21.92
N GLY A 886 29.78 11.88 -20.93
CA GLY A 886 31.21 11.70 -20.66
C GLY A 886 31.79 12.68 -19.62
N GLU A 887 30.96 13.47 -18.95
CA GLU A 887 31.37 14.41 -17.90
C GLU A 887 31.32 13.73 -16.52
N TYR A 888 32.02 12.59 -16.38
CA TYR A 888 31.89 11.69 -15.22
C TYR A 888 32.28 12.33 -13.90
N GLY A 889 33.32 13.18 -13.89
CA GLY A 889 33.75 13.91 -12.70
C GLY A 889 32.67 14.86 -12.18
N LYS A 890 32.02 15.61 -13.08
CA LYS A 890 30.92 16.50 -12.71
C LYS A 890 29.73 15.72 -12.18
N ALA A 891 29.38 14.60 -12.79
CA ALA A 891 28.31 13.73 -12.29
C ALA A 891 28.62 13.18 -10.89
N TYR A 892 29.87 12.73 -10.67
CA TYR A 892 30.35 12.26 -9.37
C TYR A 892 30.22 13.34 -8.30
N ASP A 893 30.73 14.55 -8.57
CA ASP A 893 30.66 15.67 -7.62
C ASP A 893 29.21 16.00 -7.27
N LEU A 894 28.32 16.09 -8.27
CA LEU A 894 26.89 16.32 -8.03
C LEU A 894 26.26 15.26 -7.11
N ILE A 895 26.59 13.98 -7.32
CA ILE A 895 26.06 12.87 -6.51
C ILE A 895 26.59 12.95 -5.08
N MET A 896 27.86 13.31 -4.89
CA MET A 896 28.47 13.43 -3.57
C MET A 896 28.03 14.67 -2.80
N ASP A 897 27.69 15.75 -3.49
CA ASP A 897 27.25 17.02 -2.90
C ASP A 897 25.79 17.00 -2.39
N ARG A 898 25.03 15.96 -2.75
CA ARG A 898 23.62 15.81 -2.35
C ARG A 898 23.43 14.65 -1.38
N LYS A 899 22.52 14.85 -0.43
CA LYS A 899 21.91 13.79 0.36
C LYS A 899 20.63 13.35 -0.32
N PHE A 900 20.58 12.11 -0.79
CA PHE A 900 19.41 11.52 -1.42
C PHE A 900 18.52 10.84 -0.38
N HIS A 901 17.22 10.99 -0.53
CA HIS A 901 16.24 10.22 0.25
C HIS A 901 15.84 8.98 -0.55
N PRO A 902 15.68 7.80 0.07
CA PRO A 902 15.08 6.68 -0.61
C PRO A 902 13.61 6.96 -0.92
N TRP A 903 13.16 6.53 -2.10
CA TRP A 903 11.76 6.48 -2.48
C TRP A 903 11.45 5.14 -3.13
N GLU A 904 10.19 4.71 -3.03
CA GLU A 904 9.75 3.45 -3.64
C GLU A 904 10.01 3.47 -5.16
N GLY A 905 10.83 2.56 -5.69
CA GLY A 905 11.24 2.51 -7.09
C GLY A 905 12.48 3.27 -7.48
N GLY A 906 13.09 3.96 -6.51
CA GLY A 906 14.38 4.62 -6.64
C GLY A 906 15.56 3.69 -6.42
N GLU A 907 15.34 2.52 -5.84
CA GLU A 907 16.39 1.63 -5.35
C GLU A 907 17.38 1.27 -6.48
N GLY A 908 18.66 1.53 -6.25
CA GLY A 908 19.73 1.24 -7.20
C GLY A 908 19.98 2.34 -8.22
N ARG A 909 19.12 3.38 -8.32
CA ARG A 909 19.30 4.45 -9.31
C ARG A 909 20.44 5.39 -8.93
N VAL A 910 20.49 5.83 -7.67
CA VAL A 910 21.54 6.74 -7.18
C VAL A 910 22.88 6.00 -7.11
N SER A 911 22.90 4.83 -6.45
CA SER A 911 24.10 3.99 -6.36
C SER A 911 24.61 3.52 -7.71
N GLY A 912 23.71 3.23 -8.67
CA GLY A 912 24.06 2.91 -10.05
C GLY A 912 24.83 4.04 -10.75
N GLN A 913 24.39 5.30 -10.60
CA GLN A 913 25.10 6.46 -11.17
C GLN A 913 26.44 6.71 -10.47
N TYR A 914 26.52 6.53 -9.15
CA TYR A 914 27.77 6.64 -8.37
C TYR A 914 28.82 5.62 -8.84
N VAL A 915 28.43 4.34 -8.93
CA VAL A 915 29.31 3.27 -9.39
C VAL A 915 29.74 3.52 -10.84
N TYR A 916 28.82 3.99 -11.69
CA TYR A 916 29.11 4.31 -13.08
C TYR A 916 30.17 5.42 -13.20
N SER A 917 30.01 6.55 -12.50
CA SER A 917 30.97 7.65 -12.53
C SER A 917 32.38 7.19 -12.12
N LEU A 918 32.50 6.44 -11.02
CA LEU A 918 33.80 5.95 -10.54
C LEU A 918 34.44 4.94 -11.49
N THR A 919 33.64 4.04 -12.05
CA THR A 919 34.13 3.00 -12.97
C THR A 919 34.62 3.61 -14.29
N GLU A 920 33.91 4.60 -14.84
CA GLU A 920 34.37 5.29 -16.06
C GLU A 920 35.60 6.17 -15.81
N LEU A 921 35.66 6.90 -14.69
CA LEU A 921 36.87 7.66 -14.30
C LEU A 921 38.08 6.72 -14.11
N ALA A 922 37.88 5.53 -13.56
CA ALA A 922 38.95 4.54 -13.44
C ALA A 922 39.43 4.03 -14.81
N LYS A 923 38.53 3.89 -15.79
CA LYS A 923 38.92 3.53 -17.17
C LYS A 923 39.74 4.64 -17.83
N GLU A 924 39.44 5.91 -17.58
CA GLU A 924 40.24 7.06 -18.05
C GLU A 924 41.64 7.07 -17.41
N ASP A 925 41.73 6.79 -16.10
CA ASP A 925 43.00 6.62 -15.40
C ASP A 925 43.83 5.46 -16.00
N ILE A 926 43.21 4.32 -16.26
CA ILE A 926 43.88 3.16 -16.89
C ILE A 926 44.41 3.54 -18.28
N GLN A 927 43.62 4.26 -19.09
CA GLN A 927 44.03 4.72 -20.42
C GLN A 927 45.18 5.72 -20.36
N SER A 928 45.23 6.56 -19.32
CA SER A 928 46.32 7.53 -19.10
C SER A 928 47.53 6.93 -18.38
N GLY A 929 47.48 5.66 -17.95
CA GLY A 929 48.56 4.97 -17.23
C GLY A 929 48.59 5.25 -15.72
N SER A 930 47.56 5.90 -15.17
CA SER A 930 47.40 6.26 -13.76
C SER A 930 46.79 5.11 -12.94
N TYR A 931 47.37 3.91 -13.01
CA TYR A 931 46.77 2.68 -12.48
C TYR A 931 46.44 2.69 -10.98
N GLN A 932 47.27 3.35 -10.16
CA GLN A 932 47.02 3.45 -8.72
C GLN A 932 45.72 4.23 -8.41
N GLN A 933 45.49 5.32 -9.14
CA GLN A 933 44.26 6.12 -8.99
C GLN A 933 43.04 5.33 -9.46
N ALA A 934 43.19 4.52 -10.52
CA ALA A 934 42.13 3.64 -10.98
C ALA A 934 41.73 2.62 -9.90
N ILE A 935 42.71 2.00 -9.23
CA ILE A 935 42.47 1.04 -8.14
C ILE A 935 41.72 1.73 -6.99
N GLU A 936 42.15 2.92 -6.58
CA GLU A 936 41.47 3.68 -5.51
C GLU A 936 40.00 3.97 -5.86
N LYS A 937 39.72 4.38 -7.09
CA LYS A 937 38.35 4.66 -7.56
C LYS A 937 37.50 3.38 -7.64
N LEU A 938 38.07 2.27 -8.12
CA LEU A 938 37.36 0.98 -8.22
C LEU A 938 37.06 0.36 -6.85
N GLU A 939 38.00 0.42 -5.90
CA GLU A 939 37.75 -0.01 -4.52
C GLU A 939 36.69 0.88 -3.87
N LYS A 940 36.71 2.19 -4.14
CA LYS A 940 35.70 3.14 -3.67
C LYS A 940 34.30 2.85 -4.23
N ALA A 941 34.19 2.38 -5.48
CA ALA A 941 32.92 2.00 -6.09
C ALA A 941 32.24 0.80 -5.38
N ARG A 942 33.01 0.01 -4.63
CA ARG A 942 32.51 -1.15 -3.88
C ARG A 942 31.88 -0.79 -2.53
N VAL A 943 31.93 0.47 -2.11
CA VAL A 943 31.35 0.94 -0.85
C VAL A 943 30.37 2.06 -1.15
N TYR A 944 29.15 1.95 -0.61
CA TYR A 944 28.11 2.96 -0.78
C TYR A 944 28.20 3.98 0.37
N PRO A 945 28.53 5.26 0.09
CA PRO A 945 28.53 6.28 1.12
C PRO A 945 27.09 6.63 1.56
N GLU A 946 26.95 7.09 2.80
CA GLU A 946 25.64 7.31 3.43
C GLU A 946 24.78 8.34 2.69
N ASN A 947 25.39 9.31 2.00
CA ASN A 947 24.66 10.36 1.28
C ASN A 947 23.83 9.81 0.10
N LEU A 948 24.09 8.57 -0.36
CA LEU A 948 23.29 7.94 -1.40
C LEU A 948 21.90 7.51 -0.90
N GLY A 949 21.71 7.39 0.42
CA GLY A 949 20.46 6.92 1.02
C GLY A 949 20.20 5.42 0.84
N GLU A 950 21.13 4.66 0.26
CA GLU A 950 21.00 3.24 -0.08
C GLU A 950 22.13 2.39 0.53
N GLY A 951 21.84 1.12 0.81
CA GLY A 951 22.82 0.11 1.22
C GLY A 951 22.97 -1.00 0.19
N LYS A 952 24.09 -1.72 0.20
CA LYS A 952 24.35 -2.78 -0.77
C LYS A 952 23.59 -4.06 -0.40
N LEU A 953 22.90 -4.67 -1.38
CA LEU A 953 22.23 -5.96 -1.20
C LEU A 953 23.24 -7.10 -1.09
N TYR A 954 22.91 -8.11 -0.27
CA TYR A 954 23.67 -9.34 -0.17
C TYR A 954 23.77 -10.02 -1.54
N GLY A 955 24.98 -10.44 -1.93
CA GLY A 955 25.22 -11.10 -3.21
C GLY A 955 25.24 -10.19 -4.45
N THR A 956 25.26 -8.86 -4.29
CA THR A 956 25.39 -7.91 -5.41
C THR A 956 26.63 -8.24 -6.26
N ARG A 957 26.44 -8.37 -7.58
CA ARG A 957 27.51 -8.72 -8.53
C ARG A 957 28.33 -7.51 -8.95
N GLU A 958 29.65 -7.67 -8.91
CA GLU A 958 30.63 -6.60 -9.19
C GLU A 958 31.69 -7.03 -10.22
N ASN A 959 31.33 -7.93 -11.14
CA ASN A 959 32.27 -8.56 -12.09
C ASN A 959 33.02 -7.53 -12.96
N ASP A 960 32.38 -6.44 -13.33
CA ASP A 960 33.00 -5.32 -14.06
C ASP A 960 34.07 -4.62 -13.23
N ILE A 961 33.79 -4.30 -11.96
CA ILE A 961 34.75 -3.68 -11.05
C ILE A 961 35.96 -4.61 -10.86
N PHE A 962 35.73 -5.90 -10.60
CA PHE A 962 36.80 -6.88 -10.44
C PHE A 962 37.63 -7.06 -11.71
N TYR A 963 37.00 -7.04 -12.89
CA TYR A 963 37.72 -7.11 -14.16
C TYR A 963 38.67 -5.91 -14.32
N TRP A 964 38.17 -4.69 -14.09
CA TRP A 964 38.98 -3.48 -14.21
C TRP A 964 40.05 -3.35 -13.14
N LEU A 965 39.82 -3.86 -11.92
CA LEU A 965 40.87 -4.00 -10.90
C LEU A 965 41.99 -4.89 -11.42
N GLY A 966 41.65 -6.03 -12.02
CA GLY A 966 42.64 -6.92 -12.64
C GLY A 966 43.45 -6.21 -13.73
N VAL A 967 42.80 -5.43 -14.60
CA VAL A 967 43.46 -4.62 -15.64
C VAL A 967 44.41 -3.56 -15.03
N ALA A 968 44.00 -2.88 -13.97
CA ALA A 968 44.82 -1.86 -13.32
C ALA A 968 46.06 -2.47 -12.62
N TYR A 969 45.89 -3.58 -11.90
CA TYR A 969 47.01 -4.31 -11.28
C TYR A 969 47.98 -4.90 -12.32
N ASP A 970 47.47 -5.37 -13.45
CA ASP A 970 48.34 -5.82 -14.55
C ASP A 970 49.15 -4.64 -15.15
N GLY A 971 48.53 -3.46 -15.25
CA GLY A 971 49.22 -2.20 -15.61
C GLY A 971 50.36 -1.82 -14.64
N LEU A 972 50.19 -2.10 -13.34
CA LEU A 972 51.25 -1.98 -12.32
C LEU A 972 52.28 -3.11 -12.36
N LYS A 973 52.09 -4.12 -13.24
CA LYS A 973 52.90 -5.33 -13.35
C LYS A 973 52.81 -6.24 -12.12
N GLU A 974 51.70 -6.18 -11.39
CA GLU A 974 51.40 -7.02 -10.23
C GLU A 974 50.55 -8.23 -10.64
N SER A 975 51.11 -9.13 -11.44
CA SER A 975 50.36 -10.25 -12.05
C SER A 975 49.68 -11.19 -11.05
N GLY A 976 50.15 -11.25 -9.80
CA GLY A 976 49.50 -12.03 -8.73
C GLY A 976 48.13 -11.47 -8.34
N GLU A 977 48.06 -10.16 -8.08
CA GLU A 977 46.81 -9.48 -7.74
C GLU A 977 45.90 -9.36 -8.97
N ALA A 978 46.46 -9.14 -10.17
CA ALA A 978 45.68 -9.14 -11.41
C ALA A 978 44.89 -10.44 -11.59
N ASN A 979 45.56 -11.59 -11.46
CA ASN A 979 44.94 -12.92 -11.57
C ASN A 979 43.91 -13.19 -10.47
N LYS A 980 44.15 -12.71 -9.25
CA LYS A 980 43.19 -12.83 -8.14
C LYS A 980 41.89 -12.08 -8.46
N TRP A 981 41.99 -10.84 -8.94
CA TRP A 981 40.82 -10.04 -9.29
C TRP A 981 40.09 -10.58 -10.52
N TRP A 982 40.79 -11.01 -11.56
CA TRP A 982 40.14 -11.68 -12.69
C TRP A 982 39.46 -12.98 -12.26
N ARG A 983 40.06 -13.78 -11.38
CA ARG A 983 39.40 -14.99 -10.84
C ARG A 983 38.14 -14.62 -10.06
N LYS A 984 38.19 -13.57 -9.23
CA LYS A 984 36.99 -13.06 -8.54
C LYS A 984 35.91 -12.60 -9.53
N ALA A 985 36.31 -11.94 -10.61
CA ALA A 985 35.42 -11.51 -11.69
C ALA A 985 34.74 -12.66 -12.44
N THR A 986 35.20 -13.91 -12.28
CA THR A 986 34.56 -15.09 -12.88
C THR A 986 33.47 -15.73 -12.01
N GLU A 987 33.36 -15.35 -10.74
CA GLU A 987 32.37 -15.91 -9.83
C GLU A 987 30.95 -15.39 -10.12
N GLY A 988 29.93 -16.13 -9.66
CA GLY A 988 28.50 -15.84 -9.86
C GLY A 988 27.83 -16.75 -10.91
N ASP A 989 26.49 -16.72 -10.97
CA ASP A 989 25.73 -17.48 -11.97
C ASP A 989 25.97 -16.92 -13.38
N TYR A 990 25.89 -17.78 -14.38
CA TYR A 990 26.15 -17.45 -15.76
C TYR A 990 24.85 -17.25 -16.56
N GLU A 991 23.67 -17.64 -16.05
CA GLU A 991 22.44 -17.60 -16.84
C GLU A 991 21.97 -16.16 -17.16
N PRO A 992 21.72 -15.82 -18.44
CA PRO A 992 21.14 -14.53 -18.80
C PRO A 992 19.66 -14.44 -18.39
N GLU A 993 19.28 -13.31 -17.81
CA GLU A 993 17.90 -13.03 -17.36
C GLU A 993 17.23 -11.95 -18.24
N PRO A 994 15.88 -11.91 -18.29
CA PRO A 994 15.16 -10.74 -18.79
C PRO A 994 15.54 -9.48 -17.99
N ALA A 995 15.59 -8.30 -18.61
CA ALA A 995 15.80 -7.03 -17.91
C ALA A 995 14.52 -6.18 -17.90
N ILE A 996 13.52 -6.68 -17.19
CA ILE A 996 12.17 -6.11 -17.12
C ILE A 996 12.03 -5.26 -15.86
N PHE A 997 12.61 -5.71 -14.75
CA PHE A 997 12.58 -5.07 -13.44
C PHE A 997 13.91 -4.36 -13.15
N TYR A 998 13.87 -3.38 -12.24
CA TYR A 998 15.04 -2.54 -11.93
C TYR A 998 16.11 -3.27 -11.11
N ASN A 999 15.74 -4.37 -10.45
CA ASN A 999 16.61 -5.24 -9.66
C ASN A 999 17.09 -6.49 -10.43
N ASP A 1000 16.70 -6.64 -11.69
CA ASP A 1000 17.22 -7.69 -12.57
C ASP A 1000 18.72 -7.49 -12.77
N GLN A 1001 19.47 -8.59 -12.85
CA GLN A 1001 20.93 -8.51 -12.95
C GLN A 1001 21.35 -7.91 -14.30
N PRO A 1002 22.26 -6.92 -14.33
CA PRO A 1002 22.76 -6.36 -15.58
C PRO A 1002 23.48 -7.42 -16.43
N ALA A 1003 23.05 -7.56 -17.70
CA ALA A 1003 23.59 -8.57 -18.61
C ALA A 1003 25.09 -8.40 -18.94
N ASP A 1004 25.63 -7.20 -18.73
CA ASP A 1004 27.04 -6.89 -18.97
C ASP A 1004 27.98 -7.57 -17.98
N LYS A 1005 27.51 -7.98 -16.78
CA LYS A 1005 28.34 -8.75 -15.84
C LYS A 1005 28.87 -10.05 -16.46
N ILE A 1006 28.08 -10.70 -17.32
CA ILE A 1006 28.46 -11.91 -18.06
C ILE A 1006 29.58 -11.62 -19.08
N LEU A 1007 29.56 -10.45 -19.73
CA LEU A 1007 30.67 -10.04 -20.60
C LEU A 1007 31.97 -9.94 -19.80
N TYR A 1008 31.94 -9.30 -18.62
CA TYR A 1008 33.15 -9.14 -17.80
C TYR A 1008 33.66 -10.47 -17.24
N GLN A 1009 32.78 -11.44 -16.93
CA GLN A 1009 33.20 -12.83 -16.65
C GLN A 1009 33.94 -13.44 -17.85
N ALA A 1010 33.40 -13.29 -19.06
CA ALA A 1010 34.03 -13.82 -20.27
C ALA A 1010 35.39 -13.16 -20.54
N LEU A 1011 35.50 -11.84 -20.37
CA LEU A 1011 36.75 -11.11 -20.51
C LEU A 1011 37.78 -11.54 -19.45
N ALA A 1012 37.36 -11.78 -18.21
CA ALA A 1012 38.24 -12.25 -17.15
C ALA A 1012 38.77 -13.66 -17.42
N PHE A 1013 37.92 -14.59 -17.87
CA PHE A 1013 38.36 -15.92 -18.32
C PHE A 1013 39.36 -15.83 -19.48
N GLN A 1014 39.18 -14.89 -20.40
CA GLN A 1014 40.13 -14.65 -21.49
C GLN A 1014 41.50 -14.22 -20.95
N GLN A 1015 41.55 -13.32 -19.96
CA GLN A 1015 42.80 -12.90 -19.31
C GLN A 1015 43.49 -14.03 -18.52
N LEU A 1016 42.71 -14.95 -17.93
CA LEU A 1016 43.22 -16.13 -17.23
C LEU A 1016 43.67 -17.27 -18.19
N GLY A 1017 43.51 -17.10 -19.50
CA GLY A 1017 43.82 -18.13 -20.50
C GLY A 1017 42.77 -19.23 -20.66
N GLU A 1018 41.62 -19.13 -19.98
CA GLU A 1018 40.52 -20.10 -20.01
C GLU A 1018 39.53 -19.81 -21.16
N SER A 1019 40.05 -19.77 -22.39
CA SER A 1019 39.33 -19.29 -23.60
C SER A 1019 38.05 -20.06 -23.93
N ASP A 1020 37.96 -21.34 -23.57
CA ASP A 1020 36.76 -22.15 -23.85
C ASP A 1020 35.57 -21.72 -22.98
N LYS A 1021 35.79 -21.34 -21.72
CA LYS A 1021 34.75 -20.80 -20.84
C LYS A 1021 34.28 -19.43 -21.33
N ALA A 1022 35.21 -18.55 -21.70
CA ALA A 1022 34.88 -17.25 -22.30
C ALA A 1022 34.00 -17.41 -23.55
N ARG A 1023 34.37 -18.33 -24.45
CA ARG A 1023 33.58 -18.60 -25.67
C ARG A 1023 32.17 -19.12 -25.36
N ALA A 1024 32.02 -19.96 -24.34
CA ALA A 1024 30.72 -20.47 -23.93
C ALA A 1024 29.78 -19.34 -23.45
N LEU A 1025 30.28 -18.43 -22.61
CA LEU A 1025 29.51 -17.28 -22.11
C LEU A 1025 29.09 -16.33 -23.23
N ASN A 1026 30.01 -16.00 -24.14
CA ASN A 1026 29.72 -15.14 -25.28
C ASN A 1026 28.65 -15.74 -26.21
N GLN A 1027 28.72 -17.05 -26.49
CA GLN A 1027 27.71 -17.73 -27.30
C GLN A 1027 26.35 -17.79 -26.62
N MET A 1028 26.32 -17.93 -25.30
CA MET A 1028 25.09 -17.97 -24.51
C MET A 1028 24.35 -16.63 -24.56
N LEU A 1029 25.04 -15.49 -24.42
CA LEU A 1029 24.46 -14.15 -24.61
C LEU A 1029 23.85 -13.98 -26.00
N ILE A 1030 24.56 -14.40 -27.05
CA ILE A 1030 24.06 -14.31 -28.44
C ILE A 1030 22.82 -15.19 -28.63
N LYS A 1031 22.86 -16.45 -28.17
CA LYS A 1031 21.74 -17.38 -28.30
C LYS A 1031 20.51 -16.89 -27.55
N TYR A 1032 20.69 -16.34 -26.35
CA TYR A 1032 19.59 -15.76 -25.59
C TYR A 1032 18.92 -14.62 -26.37
N GLY A 1033 19.69 -13.63 -26.80
CA GLY A 1033 19.15 -12.50 -27.55
C GLY A 1033 18.45 -12.91 -28.85
N GLN A 1034 18.95 -13.93 -29.56
CA GLN A 1034 18.29 -14.47 -30.76
C GLN A 1034 16.97 -15.18 -30.44
N LYS A 1035 16.93 -15.94 -29.35
CA LYS A 1035 15.77 -16.72 -28.94
C LYS A 1035 14.61 -15.82 -28.48
N HIS A 1036 14.92 -14.80 -27.68
CA HIS A 1036 13.94 -13.99 -26.97
C HIS A 1036 13.54 -12.68 -27.68
N MET A 1037 14.12 -12.38 -28.85
CA MET A 1037 13.89 -11.14 -29.61
C MET A 1037 12.42 -10.87 -29.97
N LYS A 1038 11.62 -11.93 -30.10
CA LYS A 1038 10.22 -11.86 -30.55
C LYS A 1038 9.22 -12.16 -29.44
N ASP A 1039 9.70 -12.26 -28.20
CA ASP A 1039 8.84 -12.54 -27.07
C ASP A 1039 7.95 -11.34 -26.78
N GLU A 1040 6.67 -11.61 -26.51
CA GLU A 1040 5.73 -10.61 -26.00
C GLU A 1040 5.90 -10.51 -24.49
N VAL A 1041 6.40 -9.36 -24.03
CA VAL A 1041 6.67 -9.11 -22.61
C VAL A 1041 5.49 -8.37 -21.98
N ASN A 1042 4.97 -8.94 -20.90
CA ASN A 1042 3.92 -8.36 -20.07
C ASN A 1042 4.41 -8.20 -18.63
N ILE A 1043 3.77 -7.30 -17.88
CA ILE A 1043 3.98 -7.21 -16.44
C ILE A 1043 3.50 -8.52 -15.80
N ASP A 1044 4.33 -9.09 -14.92
CA ASP A 1044 4.01 -10.30 -14.16
C ASP A 1044 2.69 -10.14 -13.39
N TYR A 1045 1.86 -11.18 -13.42
CA TYR A 1045 0.63 -11.28 -12.65
C TYR A 1045 0.90 -11.15 -11.14
N PHE A 1046 2.00 -11.71 -10.65
CA PHE A 1046 2.40 -11.69 -9.23
C PHE A 1046 3.38 -10.56 -8.89
N ALA A 1047 3.44 -9.51 -9.71
CA ALA A 1047 4.22 -8.34 -9.37
C ALA A 1047 3.79 -7.80 -7.99
N VAL A 1048 4.74 -7.69 -7.05
CA VAL A 1048 4.45 -7.20 -5.69
C VAL A 1048 4.61 -5.68 -5.61
N SER A 1049 5.66 -5.14 -6.25
CA SER A 1049 5.83 -3.70 -6.42
C SER A 1049 6.43 -3.41 -7.79
N LEU A 1050 5.76 -2.54 -8.53
CA LEU A 1050 6.28 -1.86 -9.72
C LEU A 1050 6.08 -0.36 -9.47
N PRO A 1051 6.90 0.19 -8.57
CA PRO A 1051 6.62 1.44 -7.89
C PRO A 1051 6.99 2.67 -8.71
N ASP A 1052 7.52 2.49 -9.92
CA ASP A 1052 7.91 3.61 -10.78
C ASP A 1052 6.71 4.55 -10.93
N LEU A 1053 6.79 5.73 -10.33
CA LEU A 1053 5.75 6.78 -10.31
C LEU A 1053 5.57 7.43 -11.70
N LEU A 1054 5.92 6.69 -12.75
CA LEU A 1054 5.86 7.13 -14.13
C LEU A 1054 4.40 7.20 -14.56
N ILE A 1055 4.06 8.38 -15.05
CA ILE A 1055 2.76 8.66 -15.63
C ILE A 1055 2.67 8.26 -17.11
N PHE A 1056 3.80 7.97 -17.77
CA PHE A 1056 3.86 7.56 -19.17
C PHE A 1056 4.13 6.08 -19.34
N ASP A 1057 3.29 5.42 -20.13
CA ASP A 1057 3.43 4.02 -20.49
C ASP A 1057 4.73 3.76 -21.27
N GLY A 1058 5.42 2.67 -20.95
CA GLY A 1058 6.58 2.20 -21.72
C GLY A 1058 6.19 1.13 -22.74
N ASP A 1059 6.89 1.08 -23.87
CA ASP A 1059 6.80 -0.03 -24.83
C ASP A 1059 7.70 -1.20 -24.35
N LEU A 1060 7.09 -2.19 -23.70
CA LEU A 1060 7.79 -3.36 -23.17
C LEU A 1060 8.37 -4.24 -24.29
N SER A 1061 7.73 -4.29 -25.46
CA SER A 1061 8.23 -5.04 -26.61
C SER A 1061 9.47 -4.37 -27.18
N LEU A 1062 9.48 -3.03 -27.30
CA LEU A 1062 10.67 -2.28 -27.69
C LEU A 1062 11.79 -2.45 -26.66
N ARG A 1063 11.48 -2.38 -25.35
CA ARG A 1063 12.46 -2.61 -24.29
C ARG A 1063 13.08 -4.01 -24.37
N ASN A 1064 12.27 -5.05 -24.59
CA ASN A 1064 12.77 -6.41 -24.78
C ASN A 1064 13.68 -6.52 -26.02
N LYS A 1065 13.27 -5.89 -27.14
CA LYS A 1065 14.06 -5.85 -28.37
C LYS A 1065 15.42 -5.17 -28.15
N ILE A 1066 15.44 -4.05 -27.43
CA ILE A 1066 16.66 -3.33 -27.05
C ILE A 1066 17.55 -4.25 -26.20
N HIS A 1067 17.00 -4.86 -25.15
CA HIS A 1067 17.74 -5.77 -24.26
C HIS A 1067 18.33 -6.97 -25.00
N CYS A 1068 17.55 -7.65 -25.83
CA CYS A 1068 18.01 -8.77 -26.65
C CYS A 1068 19.12 -8.36 -27.62
N THR A 1069 18.99 -7.18 -28.24
CA THR A 1069 20.01 -6.60 -29.11
C THR A 1069 21.28 -6.29 -28.33
N TYR A 1070 21.14 -5.79 -27.11
CA TYR A 1070 22.25 -5.48 -26.22
C TYR A 1070 23.00 -6.74 -25.79
N MET A 1071 22.30 -7.81 -25.41
CA MET A 1071 22.93 -9.10 -25.11
C MET A 1071 23.73 -9.65 -26.30
N MET A 1072 23.17 -9.61 -27.51
CA MET A 1072 23.92 -10.02 -28.71
C MET A 1072 25.15 -9.14 -28.95
N ALA A 1073 25.04 -7.83 -28.72
CA ALA A 1073 26.16 -6.91 -28.84
C ALA A 1073 27.28 -7.25 -27.84
N LEU A 1074 26.94 -7.52 -26.58
CA LEU A 1074 27.89 -7.94 -25.54
C LEU A 1074 28.57 -9.27 -25.92
N GLY A 1075 27.82 -10.28 -26.33
CA GLY A 1075 28.40 -11.57 -26.73
C GLY A 1075 29.28 -11.48 -27.98
N ASN A 1076 28.91 -10.65 -28.96
CA ASN A 1076 29.76 -10.38 -30.13
C ASN A 1076 31.03 -9.60 -29.73
N LEU A 1077 30.92 -8.64 -28.81
CA LEU A 1077 32.06 -7.87 -28.31
C LEU A 1077 33.07 -8.77 -27.59
N GLY A 1078 32.60 -9.68 -26.73
CA GLY A 1078 33.44 -10.66 -26.06
C GLY A 1078 34.04 -11.71 -27.02
N ALA A 1079 33.37 -12.00 -28.14
CA ALA A 1079 33.86 -12.88 -29.20
C ALA A 1079 34.76 -12.16 -30.24
N GLU A 1080 35.14 -10.91 -30.00
CA GLU A 1080 35.96 -10.07 -30.89
C GLU A 1080 35.34 -9.81 -32.28
N LYS A 1081 34.02 -9.95 -32.39
CA LYS A 1081 33.20 -9.60 -33.56
C LYS A 1081 32.79 -8.14 -33.52
N LEU A 1082 33.80 -7.26 -33.68
CA LEU A 1082 33.67 -5.83 -33.39
C LEU A 1082 32.72 -5.10 -34.34
N GLU A 1083 32.63 -5.49 -35.62
CA GLU A 1083 31.71 -4.87 -36.58
C GLU A 1083 30.25 -5.17 -36.20
N GLU A 1084 29.91 -6.44 -35.92
CA GLU A 1084 28.55 -6.81 -35.52
C GLU A 1084 28.15 -6.21 -34.17
N ALA A 1085 29.07 -6.19 -33.20
CA ALA A 1085 28.85 -5.54 -31.90
C ALA A 1085 28.59 -4.03 -32.07
N THR A 1086 29.46 -3.34 -32.82
CA THR A 1086 29.35 -1.89 -33.05
C THR A 1086 28.06 -1.52 -33.76
N SER A 1087 27.67 -2.29 -34.79
CA SER A 1087 26.40 -2.08 -35.51
C SER A 1087 25.19 -2.24 -34.57
N SER A 1088 25.18 -3.30 -33.75
CA SER A 1088 24.10 -3.54 -32.78
C SER A 1088 23.99 -2.42 -31.73
N LEU A 1089 25.13 -1.92 -31.23
CA LEU A 1089 25.17 -0.83 -30.26
C LEU A 1089 24.67 0.50 -30.83
N HIS A 1090 24.99 0.81 -32.09
CA HIS A 1090 24.44 1.99 -32.77
C HIS A 1090 22.92 1.87 -32.98
N ASN A 1091 22.42 0.70 -33.41
CA ASN A 1091 20.99 0.48 -33.57
C ASN A 1091 20.22 0.68 -32.25
N ILE A 1092 20.80 0.26 -31.11
CA ILE A 1092 20.23 0.51 -29.80
C ILE A 1092 20.13 2.02 -29.53
N LEU A 1093 21.18 2.78 -29.81
CA LEU A 1093 21.19 4.24 -29.61
C LEU A 1093 20.23 4.99 -30.54
N GLU A 1094 19.83 4.41 -31.67
CA GLU A 1094 18.75 4.95 -32.51
C GLU A 1094 17.36 4.75 -31.89
N TRP A 1095 17.16 3.71 -31.07
CA TRP A 1095 15.89 3.43 -30.38
C TRP A 1095 15.82 4.05 -28.98
N ASP A 1096 16.95 4.10 -28.29
CA ASP A 1096 17.15 4.70 -26.97
C ASP A 1096 18.48 5.45 -26.93
N ALA A 1097 18.40 6.74 -27.22
CA ALA A 1097 19.52 7.66 -27.32
C ALA A 1097 20.25 7.86 -25.99
N MET A 1098 19.67 7.44 -24.86
CA MET A 1098 20.30 7.50 -23.53
C MET A 1098 20.62 6.11 -22.97
N HIS A 1099 20.78 5.09 -23.82
CA HIS A 1099 21.14 3.75 -23.36
C HIS A 1099 22.59 3.68 -22.88
N VAL A 1100 22.81 3.83 -21.57
CA VAL A 1100 24.13 3.86 -20.90
C VAL A 1100 24.99 2.63 -21.24
N GLY A 1101 24.40 1.43 -21.22
CA GLY A 1101 25.11 0.20 -21.55
C GLY A 1101 25.69 0.19 -22.98
N ALA A 1102 24.89 0.57 -23.98
CA ALA A 1102 25.30 0.63 -25.36
C ALA A 1102 26.42 1.68 -25.58
N LYS A 1103 26.28 2.86 -24.97
CA LYS A 1103 27.29 3.92 -25.00
C LYS A 1103 28.64 3.46 -24.45
N THR A 1104 28.62 2.80 -23.29
CA THR A 1104 29.81 2.31 -22.59
C THR A 1104 30.56 1.26 -23.42
N HIS A 1105 29.84 0.27 -23.93
CA HIS A 1105 30.44 -0.83 -24.68
C HIS A 1105 30.84 -0.45 -26.10
N LEU A 1106 30.25 0.61 -26.67
CA LEU A 1106 30.71 1.21 -27.92
C LEU A 1106 32.11 1.83 -27.75
N GLY A 1107 32.37 2.50 -26.62
CA GLY A 1107 33.71 2.98 -26.26
C GLY A 1107 34.73 1.85 -26.18
N LEU A 1108 34.36 0.72 -25.56
CA LEU A 1108 35.23 -0.46 -25.48
C LEU A 1108 35.54 -1.07 -26.86
N SER A 1109 34.54 -1.15 -27.75
CA SER A 1109 34.72 -1.61 -29.14
C SER A 1109 35.67 -0.70 -29.93
N ASN A 1110 35.47 0.62 -29.85
CA ASN A 1110 36.30 1.61 -30.55
C ASN A 1110 37.76 1.60 -30.08
N ASN A 1111 38.00 1.42 -28.78
CA ASN A 1111 39.36 1.30 -28.24
C ASN A 1111 40.09 0.05 -28.72
N ARG A 1112 39.37 -1.06 -28.96
CA ARG A 1112 39.95 -2.29 -29.55
C ARG A 1112 40.23 -2.18 -31.05
N ASN A 1113 39.51 -1.30 -31.76
CA ASN A 1113 39.71 -1.01 -33.18
C ASN A 1113 40.86 -0.03 -33.49
N ASN A 1114 41.48 0.59 -32.49
CA ASN A 1114 42.51 1.61 -32.70
C ASN A 1114 43.94 1.01 -32.59
N PRO A 1115 44.67 0.78 -33.71
CA PRO A 1115 45.96 0.09 -33.72
C PRO A 1115 47.12 0.83 -33.03
N ASN A 1116 46.93 2.11 -32.66
CA ASN A 1116 47.92 2.89 -31.91
C ASN A 1116 47.80 2.74 -30.37
N LEU A 1117 46.76 2.07 -29.87
CA LEU A 1117 46.54 1.80 -28.44
C LEU A 1117 46.62 0.30 -28.09
N SER A 1118 46.61 -0.60 -29.09
CA SER A 1118 46.69 -2.06 -28.91
C SER A 1118 48.11 -2.58 -28.59
N SER A 1119 49.11 -1.70 -28.48
CA SER A 1119 50.52 -2.07 -28.30
C SER A 1119 50.91 -2.49 -26.88
N ASN A 1120 50.01 -2.40 -25.89
CA ASN A 1120 50.30 -2.79 -24.50
C ASN A 1120 49.70 -4.14 -24.05
N VAL A 1121 48.99 -4.88 -24.92
CA VAL A 1121 48.33 -6.16 -24.50
C VAL A 1121 48.83 -7.39 -25.27
N ASN A 1122 49.78 -7.27 -26.20
CA ASN A 1122 50.27 -8.44 -26.95
C ASN A 1122 51.79 -8.45 -27.15
N VAL A 1123 52.56 -8.84 -26.13
CA VAL A 1123 53.88 -9.47 -26.35
C VAL A 1123 54.18 -10.50 -25.25
N ARG A 1124 53.86 -11.77 -25.50
CA ARG A 1124 54.63 -12.92 -24.98
C ARG A 1124 54.24 -14.19 -25.73
N ASN A 1125 54.89 -14.41 -26.87
CA ASN A 1125 55.17 -15.74 -27.40
C ASN A 1125 56.27 -15.61 -28.45
N ASN A 1126 57.52 -15.87 -28.04
CA ASN A 1126 58.56 -16.54 -28.83
C ASN A 1126 59.89 -16.51 -28.09
N ALA A 1127 60.26 -17.64 -27.47
CA ALA A 1127 61.64 -18.12 -27.41
C ALA A 1127 61.65 -19.53 -26.79
N ASN A 1128 61.82 -20.56 -27.62
CA ASN A 1128 62.97 -21.46 -27.53
C ASN A 1128 62.83 -22.63 -28.52
N SER A 1129 63.65 -22.55 -29.58
CA SER A 1129 64.21 -23.70 -30.27
C SER A 1129 65.71 -23.72 -29.98
N LEU A 1130 66.20 -24.92 -29.66
CA LEU A 1130 67.55 -25.34 -29.22
C LEU A 1130 67.81 -25.29 -27.71
#